data_AF-A0A1Y1XGW4-F1
#
_entry.id   AF-A0A1Y1XGW4-F1
#
_cell.length_a   1.000
_cell.length_b   1.000
_cell.length_c   1.000
_cell.angle_alpha   90.00
_cell.angle_beta   90.00
_cell.angle_gamma   90.00
#
_symmetry.space_group_name_H-M   'P 1'
#
loop_
_entity.id
_entity.type
_entity.pdbx_description
1 polymer ?
#
loop_
_entity_poly.entity_id
_entity_poly.type
_entity_poly.pdbx_seq_one_letter_code
_entity_poly.pdbx_strand_id
1 'polypeptide(L)'
;MKFNFSTLSLTIALIFLNVKQITALDNFLRNSTRPKLFEMTDFKVPTVTVHLNETEYANFITYLHCRMDTNPTYLKRNEACYTAPWANLNKALERAYVKEYIKVDAIKGNPEDNAFVNSVINDKSHNITLSEFENIVTKYSNFTLEEILSQPYKLIELPSGKKKGKSFETNTASMTFELDSIITKFKKVKFSIGGSSSKALSKVGYNINIKDGDLYGTKKLRLRAESVDPSFLREKLAYDLYKIVGLTTISANYAKLYVNDTFMGIYVLREAIKADWIRDNFGEKDTKNLFACEESTEGLKCSHDDEDITDNSDFDEFNSKLMKTKTREELEEFFDVDGFIRWQAAKYLFGSLDHNKGKNTFLYRFTDPTAETKNKEKWIIIYYDFDMNFGNYRQSRPNKTFNEEMLKDYYPFYHVLEVLKLNDKSEELISIMDEIMRDVYNPNIIIPRIDELRNHIVDYKREDFIPDENGRLPGRLESFERFGEDSFTFEDFEKNIEFTTIKTNVLNNQNVTEHETVSRGLKDWIIQRFKFVCTTYNMDCSYADYMLNSPYISGQKVDTIVHDIKRGGCKGTGYPCCIFDTTKAVLHDDDGDWGIEGDYCLIVNNKNDDDDDDDKHKYDQYDQTDKDGNCPSLIEKGYRCCKNPNTKIEYISKNGDEWGVENNDWCGITNSQCTNFGDKYRCCKKCEIVSYEDGIWGLEVINGVEQKCAISNYCLQKL
;
A
#
# COMPACT_ATOMS: atom_id res chain seq x y z
N MET A 1 23.05 -69.31 -6.05
CA MET A 1 21.81 -69.73 -6.75
C MET A 1 21.17 -68.47 -7.30
N LYS A 2 21.03 -68.38 -8.63
CA LYS A 2 20.40 -67.26 -9.35
C LYS A 2 18.86 -67.38 -9.30
N PHE A 3 18.20 -66.27 -9.66
CA PHE A 3 16.87 -66.10 -10.30
C PHE A 3 15.85 -65.27 -9.48
N ASN A 4 14.87 -64.58 -10.08
CA ASN A 4 14.77 -63.51 -11.09
C ASN A 4 13.27 -63.12 -11.11
N PHE A 5 12.96 -61.83 -11.08
CA PHE A 5 11.78 -61.06 -11.56
C PHE A 5 10.35 -61.63 -11.82
N SER A 6 9.38 -60.72 -11.59
CA SER A 6 8.01 -60.57 -12.16
C SER A 6 6.88 -61.35 -11.46
N THR A 7 5.67 -60.84 -11.15
CA THR A 7 4.79 -59.87 -11.83
C THR A 7 3.77 -59.22 -10.86
N LEU A 8 3.61 -57.90 -11.01
CA LEU A 8 2.38 -57.11 -11.10
C LEU A 8 1.04 -57.65 -10.51
N SER A 9 0.45 -56.91 -9.55
CA SER A 9 -0.99 -56.64 -9.56
C SER A 9 -1.27 -55.22 -9.03
N LEU A 10 -1.74 -54.37 -9.93
CA LEU A 10 -2.41 -53.10 -9.62
C LEU A 10 -3.63 -53.39 -8.74
N THR A 11 -3.72 -52.75 -7.58
CA THR A 11 -5.01 -52.42 -6.97
C THR A 11 -4.99 -50.94 -6.61
N ILE A 12 -5.55 -50.17 -7.54
CA ILE A 12 -6.01 -48.80 -7.33
C ILE A 12 -7.10 -48.87 -6.26
N ALA A 13 -6.76 -48.53 -5.02
CA ALA A 13 -7.75 -48.22 -3.99
C ALA A 13 -7.94 -46.70 -4.02
N LEU A 14 -9.05 -46.27 -4.62
CA LEU A 14 -9.59 -44.93 -4.45
C LEU A 14 -9.82 -44.69 -2.96
N ILE A 15 -8.94 -43.90 -2.34
CA ILE A 15 -9.18 -43.34 -1.00
C ILE A 15 -10.07 -42.11 -1.21
N PHE A 16 -11.38 -42.34 -1.19
CA PHE A 16 -12.35 -41.27 -0.97
C PHE A 16 -12.29 -40.85 0.51
N LEU A 17 -11.78 -39.64 0.72
CA LEU A 17 -12.23 -38.62 1.67
C LEU A 17 -12.96 -39.12 2.93
N ASN A 18 -12.19 -39.27 4.00
CA ASN A 18 -12.65 -38.92 5.35
C ASN A 18 -11.58 -38.00 5.97
N VAL A 19 -11.56 -36.74 5.54
CA VAL A 19 -10.80 -35.68 6.20
C VAL A 19 -11.54 -35.36 7.49
N LYS A 20 -11.33 -36.19 8.52
CA LYS A 20 -11.47 -35.72 9.89
C LYS A 20 -10.45 -34.60 10.05
N GLN A 21 -10.89 -33.44 10.57
CA GLN A 21 -10.05 -32.32 10.96
C GLN A 21 -8.86 -32.82 11.79
N ILE A 22 -7.73 -33.05 11.12
CA ILE A 22 -6.43 -33.05 11.75
C ILE A 22 -6.10 -31.57 11.78
N THR A 23 -6.04 -30.98 12.97
CA THR A 23 -5.40 -29.69 13.16
C THR A 23 -3.97 -29.84 12.65
N ALA A 24 -3.70 -29.39 11.43
CA ALA A 24 -2.39 -29.50 10.82
C ALA A 24 -1.46 -28.54 11.55
N LEU A 25 -0.67 -29.06 12.49
CA LEU A 25 0.46 -28.34 13.03
C LEU A 25 1.41 -28.05 11.84
N ASP A 26 1.92 -26.83 11.76
CA ASP A 26 2.88 -26.47 10.73
C ASP A 26 4.20 -27.23 10.94
N ASN A 27 4.38 -28.33 10.21
CA ASN A 27 5.56 -29.17 10.32
C ASN A 27 6.84 -28.42 9.95
N PHE A 28 6.75 -27.41 9.10
CA PHE A 28 7.87 -26.57 8.69
C PHE A 28 8.46 -25.79 9.87
N LEU A 29 7.61 -25.40 10.82
CA LEU A 29 7.96 -24.58 11.98
C LEU A 29 7.99 -25.37 13.30
N ARG A 30 7.89 -26.71 13.26
CA ARG A 30 7.70 -27.56 14.44
C ARG A 30 8.77 -27.39 15.52
N ASN A 31 10.00 -27.05 15.13
CA ASN A 31 11.13 -26.87 16.06
C ASN A 31 11.39 -25.39 16.41
N SER A 32 10.52 -24.48 15.98
CA SER A 32 10.66 -23.05 16.27
C SER A 32 9.87 -22.61 17.49
N THR A 33 10.45 -21.74 18.32
CA THR A 33 9.74 -21.12 19.45
C THR A 33 8.88 -19.96 18.95
N ARG A 34 7.57 -20.03 19.20
CA ARG A 34 6.59 -19.03 18.73
C ARG A 34 5.52 -18.81 19.81
N PRO A 35 4.93 -17.61 19.91
CA PRO A 35 3.81 -17.41 20.82
C PRO A 35 2.62 -18.27 20.42
N LYS A 36 1.83 -18.64 21.44
CA LYS A 36 0.74 -19.61 21.26
C LYS A 36 -0.30 -19.17 20.22
N LEU A 37 -0.58 -17.88 20.12
CA LEU A 37 -1.46 -17.32 19.09
C LEU A 37 -1.04 -17.75 17.67
N PHE A 38 0.26 -17.69 17.37
CA PHE A 38 0.78 -17.97 16.03
C PHE A 38 0.79 -19.47 15.75
N GLU A 39 1.13 -20.32 16.73
CA GLU A 39 0.94 -21.78 16.57
C GLU A 39 -0.52 -22.15 16.33
N MET A 40 -1.45 -21.51 17.04
CA MET A 40 -2.88 -21.81 16.93
C MET A 40 -3.50 -21.34 15.61
N THR A 41 -2.89 -20.34 14.98
CA THR A 41 -3.34 -19.75 13.71
C THR A 41 -2.55 -20.27 12.51
N ASP A 42 -1.67 -21.27 12.70
CA ASP A 42 -1.04 -21.96 11.59
C ASP A 42 -2.11 -22.60 10.70
N PHE A 43 -2.05 -22.26 9.41
CA PHE A 43 -3.02 -22.70 8.39
C PHE A 43 -4.48 -22.43 8.76
N LYS A 44 -4.73 -21.41 9.58
CA LYS A 44 -6.08 -20.94 9.93
C LYS A 44 -6.11 -19.42 9.86
N VAL A 45 -7.12 -18.88 9.22
CA VAL A 45 -7.32 -17.43 9.12
C VAL A 45 -8.40 -17.02 10.13
N PRO A 46 -8.03 -16.59 11.35
CA PRO A 46 -9.00 -16.07 12.31
C PRO A 46 -9.70 -14.83 11.78
N THR A 47 -10.86 -14.55 12.34
CA THR A 47 -11.58 -13.29 12.13
C THR A 47 -11.39 -12.38 13.33
N VAL A 48 -10.86 -11.19 13.08
CA VAL A 48 -10.74 -10.11 14.07
C VAL A 48 -11.83 -9.09 13.78
N THR A 49 -12.74 -8.89 14.72
CA THR A 49 -13.79 -7.86 14.62
C THR A 49 -13.54 -6.80 15.68
N VAL A 50 -13.25 -5.57 15.25
CA VAL A 50 -13.16 -4.41 16.13
C VAL A 50 -14.52 -3.74 16.18
N HIS A 51 -15.05 -3.53 17.39
CA HIS A 51 -16.33 -2.89 17.61
C HIS A 51 -16.10 -1.46 18.11
N LEU A 52 -16.55 -0.50 17.31
CA LEU A 52 -16.58 0.93 17.60
C LEU A 52 -18.02 1.35 17.92
N ASN A 53 -18.21 2.25 18.89
CA ASN A 53 -19.53 2.85 19.10
C ASN A 53 -19.92 3.74 17.89
N GLU A 54 -21.20 4.07 17.75
CA GLU A 54 -21.73 4.81 16.59
C GLU A 54 -20.96 6.10 16.31
N THR A 55 -20.67 6.90 17.34
CA THR A 55 -19.92 8.15 17.20
C THR A 55 -18.49 7.92 16.71
N GLU A 56 -17.79 6.93 17.26
CA GLU A 56 -16.41 6.61 16.88
C GLU A 56 -16.33 6.00 15.49
N TYR A 57 -17.30 5.15 15.14
CA TYR A 57 -17.40 4.58 13.81
C TYR A 57 -17.72 5.68 12.78
N ALA A 58 -18.64 6.59 13.09
CA ALA A 58 -18.90 7.76 12.25
C ALA A 58 -17.65 8.62 12.09
N ASN A 59 -16.91 8.89 13.18
CA ASN A 59 -15.65 9.63 13.10
C ASN A 59 -14.58 8.89 12.28
N PHE A 60 -14.51 7.56 12.38
CA PHE A 60 -13.62 6.74 11.57
C PHE A 60 -13.98 6.87 10.10
N ILE A 61 -15.23 6.60 9.72
CA ILE A 61 -15.70 6.72 8.33
C ILE A 61 -15.54 8.15 7.80
N THR A 62 -15.92 9.16 8.58
CA THR A 62 -15.69 10.57 8.23
C THR A 62 -14.22 10.83 8.00
N TYR A 63 -13.32 10.37 8.87
CA TYR A 63 -11.88 10.53 8.67
C TYR A 63 -11.43 9.95 7.32
N LEU A 64 -11.92 8.75 6.96
CA LEU A 64 -11.61 8.10 5.69
C LEU A 64 -12.11 8.92 4.49
N HIS A 65 -13.36 9.41 4.53
CA HIS A 65 -13.92 10.25 3.46
C HIS A 65 -13.21 11.60 3.35
N CYS A 66 -12.86 12.23 4.48
CA CYS A 66 -12.20 13.53 4.46
C CYS A 66 -10.83 13.48 3.81
N ARG A 67 -10.10 12.36 3.91
CA ARG A 67 -8.83 12.21 3.19
C ARG A 67 -8.98 12.38 1.68
N MET A 68 -10.13 12.01 1.12
CA MET A 68 -10.44 12.17 -0.30
C MET A 68 -11.07 13.53 -0.61
N ASP A 69 -12.17 13.86 0.06
CA ASP A 69 -13.03 14.98 -0.33
C ASP A 69 -12.35 16.34 -0.15
N THR A 70 -11.48 16.46 0.87
CA THR A 70 -10.68 17.67 1.11
C THR A 70 -9.40 17.71 0.28
N ASN A 71 -9.23 16.78 -0.66
CA ASN A 71 -8.09 16.80 -1.56
C ASN A 71 -8.31 17.83 -2.69
N PRO A 72 -7.29 18.63 -3.03
CA PRO A 72 -7.32 19.60 -4.15
C PRO A 72 -7.67 19.02 -5.53
N THR A 73 -7.51 17.72 -5.73
CA THR A 73 -7.88 17.05 -6.97
C THR A 73 -9.40 16.93 -7.13
N TYR A 74 -10.11 16.73 -6.01
CA TYR A 74 -11.56 16.46 -6.03
C TYR A 74 -12.39 17.66 -5.58
N LEU A 75 -11.90 18.41 -4.57
CA LEU A 75 -12.55 19.58 -3.98
C LEU A 75 -14.05 19.37 -3.76
N LYS A 76 -14.42 18.23 -3.19
CA LYS A 76 -15.81 17.87 -2.96
C LYS A 76 -16.27 18.47 -1.64
N ARG A 77 -17.34 19.27 -1.69
CA ARG A 77 -17.97 19.80 -0.46
C ARG A 77 -18.36 18.66 0.46
N ASN A 78 -17.75 18.64 1.65
CA ASN A 78 -18.08 17.69 2.69
C ASN A 78 -18.14 18.40 4.05
N GLU A 79 -19.34 18.84 4.42
CA GLU A 79 -19.56 19.57 5.68
C GLU A 79 -19.26 18.72 6.91
N ALA A 80 -19.42 17.39 6.82
CA ALA A 80 -19.05 16.48 7.90
C ALA A 80 -17.53 16.52 8.17
N CYS A 81 -16.70 16.79 7.15
CA CYS A 81 -15.28 17.02 7.32
C CYS A 81 -14.96 18.37 7.97
N TYR A 82 -15.66 19.42 7.53
CA TYR A 82 -15.43 20.78 8.01
C TYR A 82 -15.96 21.01 9.44
N THR A 83 -16.83 20.12 9.91
CA THR A 83 -17.43 20.15 11.26
C THR A 83 -17.05 18.93 12.11
N ALA A 84 -16.11 18.11 11.64
CA ALA A 84 -15.63 16.95 12.37
C ALA A 84 -15.01 17.35 13.73
N PRO A 85 -14.89 16.44 14.72
CA PRO A 85 -14.34 16.77 16.03
C PRO A 85 -12.91 17.34 16.02
N TRP A 86 -12.14 17.11 14.96
CA TRP A 86 -10.80 17.69 14.76
C TRP A 86 -10.80 19.04 14.03
N ALA A 87 -11.91 19.41 13.40
CA ALA A 87 -12.04 20.66 12.66
C ALA A 87 -12.33 21.82 13.62
N ASN A 88 -11.31 22.62 13.89
CA ASN A 88 -11.44 23.83 14.68
C ASN A 88 -11.52 25.06 13.75
N LEU A 89 -12.74 25.52 13.48
CA LEU A 89 -12.97 26.65 12.57
C LEU A 89 -12.43 27.98 13.09
N ASN A 90 -12.40 28.21 14.41
CA ASN A 90 -11.73 29.39 14.97
C ASN A 90 -10.24 29.39 14.61
N LYS A 91 -9.58 28.23 14.76
CA LYS A 91 -8.17 28.08 14.41
C LYS A 91 -7.95 28.14 12.91
N ALA A 92 -8.87 27.61 12.12
CA ALA A 92 -8.86 27.74 10.67
C ALA A 92 -8.92 29.22 10.24
N LEU A 93 -9.81 30.01 10.87
CA LEU A 93 -9.92 31.45 10.58
C LEU A 93 -8.65 32.21 11.01
N GLU A 94 -8.12 31.92 12.19
CA GLU A 94 -6.84 32.49 12.63
C GLU A 94 -5.72 32.19 11.64
N ARG A 95 -5.62 30.94 11.15
CA ARG A 95 -4.63 30.54 10.16
C ARG A 95 -4.84 31.24 8.82
N ALA A 96 -6.08 31.32 8.35
CA ALA A 96 -6.40 32.03 7.10
C ALA A 96 -6.04 33.51 7.18
N TYR A 97 -6.30 34.14 8.33
CA TYR A 97 -5.95 35.53 8.59
C TYR A 97 -4.43 35.75 8.67
N VAL A 98 -3.71 34.94 9.46
CA VAL A 98 -2.24 35.06 9.63
C VAL A 98 -1.47 34.76 8.35
N LYS A 99 -1.95 33.81 7.55
CA LYS A 99 -1.34 33.45 6.26
C LYS A 99 -1.83 34.34 5.11
N GLU A 100 -2.67 35.33 5.39
CA GLU A 100 -3.25 36.25 4.39
C GLU A 100 -4.01 35.54 3.25
N TYR A 101 -4.60 34.38 3.54
CA TYR A 101 -5.48 33.67 2.61
C TYR A 101 -6.80 34.43 2.39
N ILE A 102 -7.15 35.33 3.31
CA ILE A 102 -8.23 36.30 3.21
C ILE A 102 -7.63 37.72 3.28
N LYS A 103 -8.22 38.68 2.57
CA LYS A 103 -7.75 40.07 2.44
C LYS A 103 -7.88 40.84 3.77
N VAL A 104 -6.88 40.72 4.63
CA VAL A 104 -6.83 41.30 5.98
C VAL A 104 -7.09 42.81 5.99
N ASP A 105 -6.51 43.56 5.06
CA ASP A 105 -6.68 45.03 5.03
C ASP A 105 -8.12 45.43 4.67
N ALA A 106 -8.79 44.65 3.81
CA ALA A 106 -10.19 44.86 3.49
C ALA A 106 -11.11 44.52 4.69
N ILE A 107 -10.75 43.52 5.50
CA ILE A 107 -11.44 43.20 6.75
C ILE A 107 -11.31 44.35 7.74
N LYS A 108 -10.09 44.86 7.98
CA LYS A 108 -9.85 46.00 8.88
C LYS A 108 -10.61 47.26 8.45
N GLY A 109 -10.84 47.42 7.14
CA GLY A 109 -11.63 48.51 6.57
C GLY A 109 -13.14 48.40 6.83
N ASN A 110 -13.66 47.24 7.24
CA ASN A 110 -15.05 47.05 7.64
C ASN A 110 -15.17 46.91 9.17
N PRO A 111 -15.74 47.88 9.90
CA PRO A 111 -15.81 47.83 11.36
C PRO A 111 -16.55 46.61 11.93
N GLU A 112 -17.62 46.15 11.27
CA GLU A 112 -18.44 45.03 11.75
C GLU A 112 -17.68 43.71 11.60
N ASP A 113 -17.15 43.43 10.41
CA ASP A 113 -16.40 42.20 10.16
C ASP A 113 -15.07 42.18 10.93
N ASN A 114 -14.40 43.33 11.09
CA ASN A 114 -13.21 43.43 11.93
C ASN A 114 -13.53 43.13 13.40
N ALA A 115 -14.63 43.65 13.95
CA ALA A 115 -15.05 43.34 15.31
C ALA A 115 -15.37 41.84 15.46
N PHE A 116 -16.09 41.26 14.48
CA PHE A 116 -16.40 39.83 14.44
C PHE A 116 -15.14 38.97 14.41
N VAL A 117 -14.22 39.21 13.46
CA VAL A 117 -12.97 38.44 13.34
C VAL A 117 -12.12 38.57 14.60
N ASN A 118 -12.05 39.76 15.22
CA ASN A 118 -11.36 39.95 16.50
C ASN A 118 -12.01 39.16 17.65
N SER A 119 -13.34 39.05 17.68
CA SER A 119 -14.05 38.25 18.68
C SER A 119 -13.70 36.76 18.62
N VAL A 120 -13.41 36.25 17.41
CA VAL A 120 -13.02 34.85 17.18
C VAL A 120 -11.53 34.61 17.45
N ILE A 121 -10.65 35.45 16.90
CA ILE A 121 -9.20 35.23 16.91
C ILE A 121 -8.55 35.73 18.20
N ASN A 122 -8.83 36.97 18.60
CA ASN A 122 -8.11 37.68 19.66
C ASN A 122 -8.81 37.50 21.01
N ASP A 123 -10.09 37.86 21.09
CA ASP A 123 -10.84 37.82 22.34
C ASP A 123 -11.30 36.39 22.68
N LYS A 124 -11.40 35.53 21.67
CA LYS A 124 -11.86 34.13 21.77
C LYS A 124 -13.22 34.01 22.48
N SER A 125 -14.07 35.01 22.29
CA SER A 125 -15.40 35.11 22.89
C SER A 125 -16.50 34.50 22.00
N HIS A 126 -16.23 34.30 20.71
CA HIS A 126 -17.14 33.67 19.75
C HIS A 126 -16.58 32.35 19.20
N ASN A 127 -17.44 31.33 19.09
CA ASN A 127 -17.12 30.08 18.40
C ASN A 127 -17.81 30.11 17.04
N ILE A 128 -17.03 30.21 15.97
CA ILE A 128 -17.54 30.44 14.63
C ILE A 128 -18.24 29.21 14.06
N THR A 129 -19.36 29.44 13.38
CA THR A 129 -20.07 28.40 12.61
C THR A 129 -19.46 28.23 11.21
N LEU A 130 -19.74 27.10 10.54
CA LEU A 130 -19.27 26.87 9.17
C LEU A 130 -19.76 27.96 8.21
N SER A 131 -21.02 28.39 8.35
CA SER A 131 -21.61 29.42 7.49
C SER A 131 -21.02 30.81 7.74
N GLU A 132 -20.72 31.17 9.00
CA GLU A 132 -20.01 32.40 9.30
C GLU A 132 -18.57 32.39 8.76
N PHE A 133 -17.89 31.24 8.86
CA PHE A 133 -16.56 31.05 8.28
C PHE A 133 -16.60 31.21 6.75
N GLU A 134 -17.54 30.52 6.09
CA GLU A 134 -17.76 30.60 4.64
C GLU A 134 -18.05 32.05 4.21
N ASN A 135 -18.91 32.77 4.93
CA ASN A 135 -19.21 34.17 4.62
C ASN A 135 -17.96 35.08 4.67
N ILE A 136 -17.09 34.92 5.69
CA ILE A 136 -15.85 35.69 5.76
C ILE A 136 -14.91 35.32 4.61
N VAL A 137 -14.78 34.02 4.30
CA VAL A 137 -13.94 33.53 3.20
C VAL A 137 -14.40 34.08 1.87
N THR A 138 -15.67 33.91 1.50
CA THR A 138 -16.19 34.31 0.19
C THR A 138 -16.24 35.83 0.03
N LYS A 139 -16.37 36.59 1.12
CA LYS A 139 -16.38 38.06 1.09
C LYS A 139 -14.98 38.65 0.92
N TYR A 140 -13.96 38.01 1.50
CA TYR A 140 -12.61 38.56 1.59
C TYR A 140 -11.55 37.75 0.84
N SER A 141 -11.93 36.75 0.07
CA SER A 141 -11.06 36.01 -0.83
C SER A 141 -11.80 35.66 -2.12
N ASN A 142 -11.09 35.06 -3.09
CA ASN A 142 -11.73 34.50 -4.28
C ASN A 142 -12.03 33.00 -4.10
N PHE A 143 -11.89 32.46 -2.88
CA PHE A 143 -12.03 31.04 -2.63
C PHE A 143 -13.45 30.65 -2.30
N THR A 144 -13.80 29.47 -2.79
CA THR A 144 -14.86 28.64 -2.25
C THR A 144 -14.44 28.03 -0.92
N LEU A 145 -15.42 27.48 -0.19
CA LEU A 145 -15.17 26.81 1.07
C LEU A 145 -14.31 25.54 0.86
N GLU A 146 -14.56 24.82 -0.22
CA GLU A 146 -13.92 23.58 -0.62
C GLU A 146 -12.44 23.79 -0.93
N GLU A 147 -12.12 24.86 -1.65
CA GLU A 147 -10.75 25.26 -1.99
C GLU A 147 -9.95 25.61 -0.73
N ILE A 148 -10.46 26.53 0.09
CA ILE A 148 -9.69 27.05 1.24
C ILE A 148 -9.53 26.01 2.36
N LEU A 149 -10.49 25.09 2.50
CA LEU A 149 -10.43 24.00 3.49
C LEU A 149 -9.77 22.73 2.94
N SER A 150 -9.26 22.76 1.71
CA SER A 150 -8.50 21.63 1.18
C SER A 150 -7.17 21.43 1.92
N GLN A 151 -6.66 20.20 1.91
CA GLN A 151 -5.52 19.75 2.72
C GLN A 151 -4.25 20.62 2.64
N PRO A 152 -3.81 21.13 1.47
CA PRO A 152 -2.55 21.87 1.35
C PRO A 152 -2.51 23.16 2.17
N TYR A 153 -3.64 23.86 2.29
CA TYR A 153 -3.72 25.12 3.04
C TYR A 153 -3.53 24.91 4.55
N LYS A 154 -3.71 23.66 5.01
CA LYS A 154 -3.57 23.25 6.41
C LYS A 154 -4.40 24.13 7.34
N LEU A 155 -5.58 24.61 6.88
CA LEU A 155 -6.50 25.36 7.73
C LEU A 155 -7.17 24.44 8.73
N ILE A 156 -7.70 23.31 8.25
CA ILE A 156 -8.11 22.17 9.07
C ILE A 156 -7.10 21.06 8.83
N GLU A 157 -6.38 20.67 9.87
CA GLU A 157 -5.54 19.48 9.80
C GLU A 157 -6.39 18.26 10.11
N LEU A 158 -6.47 17.34 9.14
CA LEU A 158 -6.92 15.98 9.46
C LEU A 158 -6.03 15.44 10.57
N PRO A 159 -6.55 14.57 11.47
CA PRO A 159 -5.76 13.87 12.47
C PRO A 159 -4.51 13.30 11.80
N SER A 160 -3.42 14.02 12.05
CA SER A 160 -2.13 13.94 11.42
C SER A 160 -1.11 14.19 12.54
N GLY A 161 0.06 13.56 12.54
CA GLY A 161 0.68 13.06 13.76
C GLY A 161 2.12 12.84 13.55
N LYS A 162 2.82 12.94 14.66
CA LYS A 162 4.13 13.57 14.62
C LYS A 162 5.08 12.66 13.84
N LYS A 163 5.70 13.27 12.81
CA LYS A 163 6.26 12.69 11.57
C LYS A 163 5.18 12.09 10.62
N LYS A 164 4.35 12.94 10.00
CA LYS A 164 3.21 12.64 9.09
C LYS A 164 2.12 11.70 9.69
N GLY A 165 0.93 12.21 10.07
CA GLY A 165 -0.25 11.34 10.36
C GLY A 165 -0.53 10.83 11.82
N LYS A 166 -1.49 11.39 12.60
CA LYS A 166 -2.11 10.95 13.86
C LYS A 166 -3.36 10.37 13.28
N SER A 167 -3.14 9.31 12.53
CA SER A 167 -4.18 8.53 11.93
C SER A 167 -5.17 8.11 13.02
N PHE A 168 -6.42 7.81 12.63
CA PHE A 168 -7.49 7.45 13.56
C PHE A 168 -7.00 6.53 14.69
N GLU A 169 -7.34 6.89 15.93
CA GLU A 169 -7.03 6.15 17.15
C GLU A 169 -8.19 6.27 18.15
N THR A 170 -8.51 5.16 18.81
CA THR A 170 -9.44 5.11 19.94
C THR A 170 -8.92 4.18 21.04
N ASN A 171 -9.29 4.48 22.29
CA ASN A 171 -9.00 3.65 23.48
C ASN A 171 -10.27 3.01 24.10
N THR A 172 -11.42 3.14 23.44
CA THR A 172 -12.74 2.68 23.90
C THR A 172 -13.34 1.59 23.04
N ALA A 173 -12.67 1.19 21.96
CA ALA A 173 -13.07 0.05 21.15
C ALA A 173 -13.09 -1.25 21.96
N SER A 174 -13.90 -2.20 21.52
CA SER A 174 -13.81 -3.61 21.96
C SER A 174 -13.43 -4.50 20.78
N MET A 175 -13.04 -5.73 21.05
CA MET A 175 -12.62 -6.67 20.00
C MET A 175 -13.21 -8.05 20.24
N THR A 176 -13.55 -8.71 19.15
CA THR A 176 -13.83 -10.14 19.10
C THR A 176 -12.79 -10.82 18.23
N PHE A 177 -12.26 -11.95 18.69
CA PHE A 177 -11.35 -12.81 17.95
C PHE A 177 -11.99 -14.18 17.80
N GLU A 178 -12.27 -14.58 16.57
CA GLU A 178 -12.87 -15.86 16.24
C GLU A 178 -11.85 -16.78 15.54
N LEU A 179 -11.66 -17.97 16.10
CA LEU A 179 -10.82 -19.03 15.55
C LEU A 179 -11.52 -20.37 15.75
N ASP A 180 -11.70 -21.15 14.67
CA ASP A 180 -12.43 -22.43 14.70
C ASP A 180 -13.81 -22.36 15.38
N SER A 181 -14.57 -21.30 15.10
CA SER A 181 -15.86 -21.00 15.73
C SER A 181 -15.81 -20.74 17.25
N ILE A 182 -14.62 -20.65 17.84
CA ILE A 182 -14.42 -20.22 19.23
C ILE A 182 -14.24 -18.70 19.23
N ILE A 183 -15.13 -18.03 19.95
CA ILE A 183 -15.16 -16.58 20.06
C ILE A 183 -14.55 -16.12 21.38
N THR A 184 -13.44 -15.37 21.30
CA THR A 184 -12.82 -14.68 22.43
C THR A 184 -13.16 -13.19 22.38
N LYS A 185 -13.57 -12.60 23.51
CA LYS A 185 -14.01 -11.20 23.59
C LYS A 185 -13.12 -10.38 24.51
N PHE A 186 -12.74 -9.19 24.05
CA PHE A 186 -11.97 -8.20 24.80
C PHE A 186 -12.80 -6.93 24.91
N LYS A 187 -13.09 -6.49 26.14
CA LYS A 187 -13.98 -5.34 26.36
C LYS A 187 -13.28 -4.02 26.08
N LYS A 188 -11.94 -3.98 26.16
CA LYS A 188 -11.18 -2.75 25.97
C LYS A 188 -9.92 -3.00 25.16
N VAL A 189 -9.90 -2.45 23.96
CA VAL A 189 -8.72 -2.40 23.10
C VAL A 189 -8.43 -0.95 22.70
N LYS A 190 -7.15 -0.64 22.52
CA LYS A 190 -6.74 0.52 21.74
C LYS A 190 -6.66 0.11 20.28
N PHE A 191 -7.43 0.74 19.42
CA PHE A 191 -7.42 0.51 17.98
C PHE A 191 -6.90 1.76 17.28
N SER A 192 -5.94 1.58 16.38
CA SER A 192 -5.44 2.67 15.56
C SER A 192 -4.96 2.20 14.19
N ILE A 193 -4.91 3.13 13.24
CA ILE A 193 -4.22 2.91 11.96
C ILE A 193 -2.70 2.84 12.25
N GLY A 194 -2.05 1.82 11.67
CA GLY A 194 -0.63 1.53 11.82
C GLY A 194 0.20 1.91 10.59
N GLY A 195 1.52 1.78 10.73
CA GLY A 195 2.48 2.09 9.67
C GLY A 195 3.02 3.51 9.70
N SER A 196 3.84 3.83 8.70
CA SER A 196 4.43 5.15 8.47
C SER A 196 4.12 5.59 7.03
N SER A 197 4.99 5.28 6.07
CA SER A 197 4.76 5.52 4.63
C SER A 197 3.53 4.78 4.11
N SER A 198 3.29 3.55 4.57
CA SER A 198 2.14 2.73 4.15
C SER A 198 0.76 3.30 4.50
N LYS A 199 0.70 4.38 5.30
CA LYS A 199 -0.55 5.14 5.51
C LYS A 199 -0.99 5.93 4.27
N ALA A 200 -0.08 6.17 3.32
CA ALA A 200 -0.36 6.87 2.07
C ALA A 200 -1.03 5.98 1.00
N LEU A 201 -0.82 4.66 1.09
CA LEU A 201 -1.42 3.66 0.21
C LEU A 201 -2.93 3.52 0.46
N SER A 202 -3.65 3.02 -0.54
CA SER A 202 -5.11 2.84 -0.46
C SER A 202 -5.51 1.93 0.69
N LYS A 203 -4.84 0.78 0.85
CA LYS A 203 -5.09 -0.16 1.94
C LYS A 203 -4.12 0.09 3.09
N VAL A 204 -4.64 0.57 4.22
CA VAL A 204 -3.82 0.89 5.41
C VAL A 204 -3.74 -0.28 6.39
N GLY A 205 -2.64 -0.36 7.13
CA GLY A 205 -2.49 -1.31 8.24
C GLY A 205 -3.16 -0.82 9.53
N TYR A 206 -3.35 -1.73 10.49
CA TYR A 206 -3.95 -1.45 11.79
C TYR A 206 -3.12 -2.01 12.95
N ASN A 207 -3.34 -1.41 14.11
CA ASN A 207 -2.73 -1.75 15.39
C ASN A 207 -3.85 -1.97 16.40
N ILE A 208 -3.87 -3.13 17.06
CA ILE A 208 -4.80 -3.42 18.15
C ILE A 208 -4.00 -3.76 19.40
N ASN A 209 -4.14 -2.96 20.46
CA ASN A 209 -3.52 -3.22 21.75
C ASN A 209 -4.59 -3.59 22.78
N ILE A 210 -4.61 -4.86 23.20
CA ILE A 210 -5.50 -5.39 24.23
C ILE A 210 -5.14 -4.76 25.57
N LYS A 211 -6.14 -4.21 26.27
CA LYS A 211 -5.95 -3.56 27.58
C LYS A 211 -6.39 -4.45 28.73
N ASP A 212 -7.33 -5.37 28.50
CA ASP A 212 -7.86 -6.31 29.47
C ASP A 212 -7.45 -7.76 29.13
N GLY A 213 -6.31 -8.20 29.66
CA GLY A 213 -5.78 -9.55 29.46
C GLY A 213 -4.82 -9.66 28.27
N ASP A 214 -4.80 -10.82 27.64
CA ASP A 214 -4.01 -11.13 26.45
C ASP A 214 -4.74 -12.19 25.60
N LEU A 215 -4.39 -12.24 24.31
CA LEU A 215 -4.84 -13.25 23.37
C LEU A 215 -3.75 -14.30 23.21
N TYR A 216 -3.86 -15.40 23.95
CA TYR A 216 -2.90 -16.51 23.95
C TYR A 216 -1.44 -16.01 24.15
N GLY A 217 -1.23 -15.17 25.16
CA GLY A 217 0.05 -14.52 25.47
C GLY A 217 0.28 -13.20 24.73
N THR A 218 -0.48 -12.91 23.67
CA THR A 218 -0.23 -11.74 22.81
C THR A 218 -1.14 -10.57 23.18
N LYS A 219 -0.55 -9.41 23.54
CA LYS A 219 -1.30 -8.18 23.84
C LYS A 219 -1.40 -7.19 22.69
N LYS A 220 -0.49 -7.27 21.73
CA LYS A 220 -0.36 -6.27 20.66
C LYS A 220 -0.40 -6.99 19.32
N LEU A 221 -1.48 -6.76 18.58
CA LEU A 221 -1.69 -7.31 17.24
C LEU A 221 -1.36 -6.23 16.21
N ARG A 222 -0.53 -6.59 15.24
CA ARG A 222 -0.23 -5.74 14.08
C ARG A 222 -0.87 -6.39 12.87
N LEU A 223 -1.81 -5.69 12.24
CA LEU A 223 -2.44 -6.11 10.99
C LEU A 223 -1.83 -5.28 9.88
N ARG A 224 -1.10 -5.91 8.95
CA ARG A 224 -0.42 -5.24 7.85
C ARG A 224 -1.08 -5.56 6.52
N ALA A 225 -1.24 -4.51 5.72
CA ALA A 225 -1.94 -4.59 4.44
C ALA A 225 -1.06 -5.21 3.34
N GLU A 226 0.26 -5.22 3.52
CA GLU A 226 1.25 -5.72 2.55
C GLU A 226 1.02 -5.24 1.12
N SER A 227 0.57 -3.99 0.98
CA SER A 227 0.17 -3.42 -0.31
C SER A 227 1.34 -3.32 -1.30
N VAL A 228 2.58 -3.31 -0.82
CA VAL A 228 3.79 -3.24 -1.66
C VAL A 228 4.26 -4.62 -2.17
N ASP A 229 3.66 -5.71 -1.70
CA ASP A 229 3.98 -7.08 -2.12
C ASP A 229 2.81 -7.66 -2.92
N PRO A 230 2.90 -7.71 -4.27
CA PRO A 230 1.83 -8.28 -5.07
C PRO A 230 1.59 -9.77 -4.75
N SER A 231 2.58 -10.50 -4.25
CA SER A 231 2.42 -11.90 -3.85
C SER A 231 1.73 -12.07 -2.50
N PHE A 232 1.72 -11.06 -1.62
CA PHE A 232 1.18 -11.13 -0.26
C PHE A 232 1.77 -12.28 0.62
N LEU A 233 2.90 -12.86 0.21
CA LEU A 233 3.54 -14.02 0.85
C LEU A 233 4.93 -13.73 1.41
N ARG A 234 5.63 -12.69 0.92
CA ARG A 234 7.06 -12.51 1.18
C ARG A 234 7.37 -12.28 2.65
N GLU A 235 6.57 -11.44 3.31
CA GLU A 235 6.79 -11.12 4.71
C GLU A 235 6.63 -12.38 5.59
N LYS A 236 5.55 -13.14 5.40
CA LYS A 236 5.30 -14.41 6.11
C LYS A 236 6.41 -15.42 5.83
N LEU A 237 6.76 -15.62 4.56
CA LEU A 237 7.79 -16.57 4.16
C LEU A 237 9.14 -16.21 4.77
N ALA A 238 9.52 -14.93 4.72
CA ALA A 238 10.78 -14.45 5.30
C ALA A 238 10.82 -14.70 6.82
N TYR A 239 9.76 -14.36 7.56
CA TYR A 239 9.71 -14.61 9.00
C TYR A 239 9.90 -16.09 9.34
N ASP A 240 9.25 -16.99 8.60
CA ASP A 240 9.39 -18.42 8.80
C ASP A 240 10.82 -18.89 8.56
N LEU A 241 11.40 -18.50 7.42
CA LEU A 241 12.74 -18.91 7.03
C LEU A 241 13.80 -18.38 8.00
N TYR A 242 13.74 -17.10 8.38
CA TYR A 242 14.68 -16.52 9.33
C TYR A 242 14.62 -17.19 10.70
N LYS A 243 13.42 -17.58 11.14
CA LYS A 243 13.27 -18.29 12.41
C LYS A 243 13.87 -19.69 12.35
N ILE A 244 13.73 -20.42 11.24
CA ILE A 244 14.36 -21.74 11.06
C ILE A 244 15.88 -21.63 10.96
N VAL A 245 16.39 -20.59 10.29
CA VAL A 245 17.84 -20.30 10.24
C VAL A 245 18.40 -20.02 11.64
N GLY A 246 17.56 -19.68 12.62
CA GLY A 246 17.96 -19.41 14.00
C GLY A 246 18.18 -17.92 14.30
N LEU A 247 17.62 -17.03 13.48
CA LEU A 247 17.68 -15.59 13.72
C LEU A 247 16.51 -15.10 14.57
N THR A 248 16.81 -14.09 15.39
CA THR A 248 15.83 -13.43 16.25
C THR A 248 14.90 -12.55 15.40
N THR A 249 13.68 -13.02 15.21
CA THR A 249 12.63 -12.31 14.47
C THR A 249 11.24 -12.65 14.99
N ILE A 250 10.25 -11.94 14.49
CA ILE A 250 8.86 -12.13 14.88
C ILE A 250 8.17 -13.21 14.05
N SER A 251 7.03 -13.68 14.55
CA SER A 251 6.09 -14.52 13.83
C SER A 251 5.00 -13.71 13.16
N ALA A 252 4.54 -14.23 12.03
CA ALA A 252 3.39 -13.73 11.30
C ALA A 252 2.47 -14.89 10.92
N ASN A 253 1.20 -14.57 10.67
CA ASN A 253 0.15 -15.40 10.07
C ASN A 253 -0.82 -14.44 9.36
N TYR A 254 -2.01 -14.92 8.99
CA TYR A 254 -3.02 -14.11 8.33
C TYR A 254 -4.25 -13.93 9.22
N ALA A 255 -5.00 -12.86 9.01
CA ALA A 255 -6.29 -12.65 9.66
C ALA A 255 -7.23 -11.86 8.75
N LYS A 256 -8.53 -12.16 8.86
CA LYS A 256 -9.58 -11.28 8.34
C LYS A 256 -9.84 -10.17 9.35
N LEU A 257 -10.05 -8.95 8.86
CA LEU A 257 -10.43 -7.82 9.70
C LEU A 257 -11.84 -7.35 9.35
N TYR A 258 -12.64 -7.14 10.38
CA TYR A 258 -13.89 -6.37 10.33
C TYR A 258 -13.78 -5.19 11.29
N VAL A 259 -14.31 -4.04 10.89
CA VAL A 259 -14.62 -2.94 11.81
C VAL A 259 -16.13 -2.76 11.80
N ASN A 260 -16.75 -3.04 12.95
CA ASN A 260 -18.18 -3.31 13.05
C ASN A 260 -18.56 -4.40 12.02
N ASP A 261 -19.54 -4.11 11.17
CA ASP A 261 -20.03 -5.04 10.15
C ASP A 261 -19.29 -4.91 8.80
N THR A 262 -18.32 -4.01 8.69
CA THR A 262 -17.58 -3.76 7.44
C THR A 262 -16.37 -4.66 7.34
N PHE A 263 -16.34 -5.50 6.29
CA PHE A 263 -15.17 -6.29 5.94
C PHE A 263 -14.05 -5.38 5.40
N MET A 264 -12.89 -5.43 6.05
CA MET A 264 -11.71 -4.65 5.67
C MET A 264 -10.72 -5.46 4.81
N GLY A 265 -10.99 -6.74 4.57
CA GLY A 265 -10.11 -7.61 3.81
C GLY A 265 -9.23 -8.51 4.69
N ILE A 266 -8.33 -9.24 4.03
CA ILE A 266 -7.26 -10.04 4.66
C ILE A 266 -6.03 -9.18 4.94
N TYR A 267 -5.37 -9.45 6.06
CA TYR A 267 -4.15 -8.79 6.54
C TYR A 267 -3.13 -9.82 6.99
N VAL A 268 -1.84 -9.46 6.94
CA VAL A 268 -0.80 -10.19 7.67
C VAL A 268 -0.89 -9.79 9.14
N LEU A 269 -1.19 -10.75 10.00
CA LEU A 269 -1.13 -10.64 11.45
C LEU A 269 0.30 -10.91 11.90
N ARG A 270 0.96 -9.95 12.55
CA ARG A 270 2.32 -10.11 13.08
C ARG A 270 2.46 -9.64 14.53
N GLU A 271 3.49 -10.13 15.21
CA GLU A 271 3.83 -9.68 16.55
C GLU A 271 4.26 -8.20 16.57
N ALA A 272 4.32 -7.62 17.77
CA ALA A 272 4.92 -6.31 17.98
C ALA A 272 6.14 -6.46 18.89
N ILE A 273 7.33 -6.13 18.37
CA ILE A 273 8.56 -6.04 19.18
C ILE A 273 8.37 -4.89 20.18
N LYS A 274 8.14 -5.25 21.44
CA LYS A 274 7.90 -4.38 22.61
C LYS A 274 8.28 -5.17 23.87
N ALA A 275 8.24 -4.55 25.05
CA ALA A 275 8.59 -5.21 26.31
C ALA A 275 7.89 -6.55 26.57
N ASP A 276 6.60 -6.70 26.22
CA ASP A 276 5.89 -7.98 26.33
C ASP A 276 6.53 -9.07 25.45
N TRP A 277 6.96 -8.73 24.24
CA TRP A 277 7.60 -9.67 23.33
C TRP A 277 8.96 -10.10 23.85
N ILE A 278 9.73 -9.18 24.44
CA ILE A 278 11.02 -9.49 25.08
C ILE A 278 10.80 -10.40 26.29
N ARG A 279 9.78 -10.16 27.12
CA ARG A 279 9.40 -11.07 28.20
C ARG A 279 9.11 -12.47 27.68
N ASP A 280 8.34 -12.58 26.61
CA ASP A 280 7.87 -13.88 26.11
C ASP A 280 8.98 -14.68 25.39
N ASN A 281 9.98 -14.00 24.80
CA ASN A 281 11.07 -14.65 24.06
C ASN A 281 12.39 -14.76 24.85
N PHE A 282 12.65 -13.85 25.81
CA PHE A 282 13.91 -13.78 26.58
C PHE A 282 13.70 -13.85 28.10
N GLY A 283 12.45 -13.84 28.59
CA GLY A 283 12.14 -13.91 30.02
C GLY A 283 12.33 -12.59 30.79
N GLU A 284 12.80 -11.51 30.14
CA GLU A 284 13.00 -10.21 30.78
C GLU A 284 11.68 -9.41 30.83
N LYS A 285 11.18 -9.18 32.04
CA LYS A 285 9.97 -8.37 32.27
C LYS A 285 10.30 -6.88 32.27
N ASP A 286 9.40 -6.08 31.70
CA ASP A 286 9.44 -4.60 31.74
C ASP A 286 10.78 -4.02 31.28
N THR A 287 11.35 -4.61 30.22
CA THR A 287 12.66 -4.23 29.70
C THR A 287 12.75 -2.75 29.31
N LYS A 288 13.91 -2.16 29.60
CA LYS A 288 14.34 -0.84 29.13
C LYS A 288 15.60 -0.94 28.26
N ASN A 289 15.84 -2.12 27.71
CA ASN A 289 17.05 -2.46 26.98
C ASN A 289 16.78 -2.60 25.47
N LEU A 290 15.69 -2.01 24.97
CA LEU A 290 15.20 -2.18 23.60
C LEU A 290 15.23 -0.85 22.84
N PHE A 291 15.88 -0.85 21.68
CA PHE A 291 16.13 0.34 20.87
C PHE A 291 15.64 0.11 19.44
N ALA A 292 14.81 0.99 18.92
CA ALA A 292 14.34 0.95 17.53
C ALA A 292 15.31 1.73 16.63
N CYS A 293 15.71 1.15 15.51
CA CYS A 293 16.66 1.78 14.59
C CYS A 293 15.98 2.43 13.38
N GLU A 294 16.48 3.60 13.00
CA GLU A 294 16.10 4.34 11.80
C GLU A 294 17.15 4.17 10.69
N GLU A 295 16.83 4.67 9.50
CA GLU A 295 17.77 4.71 8.37
C GLU A 295 18.98 5.60 8.71
N SER A 296 20.19 5.10 8.42
CA SER A 296 21.45 5.83 8.60
C SER A 296 22.45 5.50 7.49
N THR A 297 23.36 6.44 7.22
CA THR A 297 24.54 6.28 6.36
C THR A 297 25.86 6.40 7.14
N GLU A 298 25.80 6.71 8.44
CA GLU A 298 26.96 6.89 9.32
C GLU A 298 26.70 6.16 10.63
N GLY A 299 27.25 4.95 10.78
CA GLY A 299 26.97 4.09 11.94
C GLY A 299 25.48 3.81 12.14
N LEU A 300 25.13 3.19 13.27
CA LEU A 300 23.73 2.96 13.60
C LEU A 300 23.10 4.22 14.17
N LYS A 301 21.79 4.37 13.93
CA LYS A 301 20.95 5.41 14.52
C LYS A 301 19.74 4.75 15.14
N CYS A 302 19.77 4.58 16.45
CA CYS A 302 18.67 3.96 17.19
C CYS A 302 18.28 4.83 18.37
N SER A 303 17.01 4.76 18.75
CA SER A 303 16.46 5.43 19.92
C SER A 303 15.73 4.41 20.79
N HIS A 304 15.63 4.68 22.08
CA HIS A 304 14.85 3.84 22.98
C HIS A 304 13.42 3.63 22.44
N ASP A 305 12.93 2.39 22.50
CA ASP A 305 11.61 2.01 21.95
C ASP A 305 10.43 2.58 22.77
N ASP A 306 10.68 2.86 24.04
CA ASP A 306 9.80 3.63 24.91
C ASP A 306 10.03 5.13 24.71
N GLU A 307 9.04 5.82 24.15
CA GLU A 307 9.07 7.26 23.86
C GLU A 307 9.18 8.12 25.11
N ASP A 308 8.85 7.59 26.30
CA ASP A 308 8.98 8.30 27.57
C ASP A 308 10.44 8.32 28.09
N ILE A 309 11.34 7.54 27.47
CA ILE A 309 12.75 7.47 27.81
C ILE A 309 13.55 8.25 26.77
N THR A 310 14.06 9.42 27.17
CA THR A 310 14.86 10.29 26.29
C THR A 310 16.36 10.07 26.42
N ASP A 311 16.79 9.35 27.46
CA ASP A 311 18.20 8.98 27.65
C ASP A 311 18.57 7.83 26.72
N ASN A 312 19.59 8.05 25.89
CA ASN A 312 20.07 7.10 24.89
C ASN A 312 21.56 6.77 25.09
N SER A 313 22.12 7.10 26.27
CA SER A 313 23.55 6.97 26.57
C SER A 313 24.09 5.54 26.41
N ASP A 314 23.32 4.53 26.81
CA ASP A 314 23.65 3.11 26.62
C ASP A 314 23.88 2.76 25.12
N PHE A 315 23.00 3.27 24.25
CA PHE A 315 23.15 3.08 22.80
C PHE A 315 24.34 3.86 22.23
N ASP A 316 24.52 5.11 22.67
CA ASP A 316 25.62 5.96 22.20
C ASP A 316 26.98 5.34 22.57
N GLU A 317 27.10 4.76 23.77
CA GLU A 317 28.27 3.99 24.20
C GLU A 317 28.48 2.76 23.32
N PHE A 318 27.44 1.96 23.09
CA PHE A 318 27.49 0.79 22.21
C PHE A 318 27.95 1.15 20.80
N ASN A 319 27.32 2.15 20.16
CA ASN A 319 27.65 2.54 18.79
C ASN A 319 29.08 3.10 18.71
N SER A 320 29.52 3.89 19.69
CA SER A 320 30.90 4.35 19.80
C SER A 320 31.88 3.18 19.95
N LYS A 321 31.56 2.17 20.78
CA LYS A 321 32.39 0.98 20.95
C LYS A 321 32.46 0.17 19.66
N LEU A 322 31.31 -0.10 19.04
CA LEU A 322 31.17 -0.82 17.77
C LEU A 322 32.05 -0.22 16.67
N MET A 323 32.07 1.11 16.53
CA MET A 323 32.85 1.81 15.51
C MET A 323 34.36 1.91 15.80
N LYS A 324 34.79 1.60 17.04
CA LYS A 324 36.20 1.64 17.45
C LYS A 324 36.86 0.26 17.47
N THR A 325 36.06 -0.80 17.53
CA THR A 325 36.50 -2.19 17.55
C THR A 325 37.35 -2.51 16.32
N LYS A 326 38.44 -3.26 16.49
CA LYS A 326 39.35 -3.59 15.37
C LYS A 326 39.48 -5.08 15.11
N THR A 327 39.11 -5.92 16.08
CA THR A 327 39.23 -7.37 15.97
C THR A 327 37.92 -8.08 16.28
N ARG A 328 37.80 -9.32 15.79
CA ARG A 328 36.63 -10.17 16.06
C ARG A 328 36.49 -10.44 17.55
N GLU A 329 37.58 -10.70 18.24
CA GLU A 329 37.59 -11.05 19.67
C GLU A 329 37.04 -9.91 20.52
N GLU A 330 37.44 -8.66 20.23
CA GLU A 330 36.88 -7.47 20.89
C GLU A 330 35.37 -7.33 20.63
N LEU A 331 34.90 -7.67 19.43
CA LEU A 331 33.49 -7.60 19.06
C LEU A 331 32.65 -8.65 19.81
N GLU A 332 33.15 -9.88 19.91
CA GLU A 332 32.50 -11.02 20.58
C GLU A 332 32.33 -10.84 22.11
N GLU A 333 33.01 -9.85 22.70
CA GLU A 333 32.82 -9.50 24.10
C GLU A 333 31.44 -8.90 24.38
N PHE A 334 30.86 -8.16 23.42
CA PHE A 334 29.65 -7.36 23.65
C PHE A 334 28.61 -7.45 22.53
N PHE A 335 28.88 -8.12 21.41
CA PHE A 335 27.97 -8.21 20.28
C PHE A 335 27.76 -9.66 19.85
N ASP A 336 26.55 -10.00 19.41
CA ASP A 336 26.22 -11.32 18.87
C ASP A 336 26.78 -11.50 17.45
N VAL A 337 28.08 -11.82 17.37
CA VAL A 337 28.81 -12.03 16.12
C VAL A 337 28.24 -13.19 15.31
N ASP A 338 27.94 -14.33 15.94
CA ASP A 338 27.44 -15.51 15.25
C ASP A 338 26.07 -15.24 14.61
N GLY A 339 25.16 -14.62 15.36
CA GLY A 339 23.86 -14.19 14.84
C GLY A 339 24.01 -13.17 13.71
N PHE A 340 24.97 -12.25 13.82
CA PHE A 340 25.24 -11.27 12.77
C PHE A 340 25.79 -11.88 11.47
N ILE A 341 26.78 -12.77 11.52
CA ILE A 341 27.34 -13.42 10.32
C ILE A 341 26.25 -14.24 9.62
N ARG A 342 25.47 -14.99 10.40
CA ARG A 342 24.33 -15.78 9.90
C ARG A 342 23.24 -14.90 9.29
N TRP A 343 22.98 -13.73 9.88
CA TRP A 343 22.13 -12.73 9.26
C TRP A 343 22.68 -12.23 7.92
N GLN A 344 23.98 -11.94 7.79
CA GLN A 344 24.54 -11.50 6.50
C GLN A 344 24.37 -12.55 5.41
N ALA A 345 24.59 -13.83 5.72
CA ALA A 345 24.34 -14.94 4.80
C ALA A 345 22.86 -15.00 4.38
N ALA A 346 21.94 -15.04 5.34
CA ALA A 346 20.51 -15.15 5.08
C ALA A 346 19.93 -13.91 4.38
N LYS A 347 20.37 -12.70 4.76
CA LYS A 347 20.01 -11.43 4.12
C LYS A 347 20.43 -11.39 2.65
N TYR A 348 21.63 -11.86 2.33
CA TYR A 348 22.10 -11.96 0.95
C TYR A 348 21.29 -12.99 0.15
N LEU A 349 21.08 -14.19 0.72
CA LEU A 349 20.33 -15.25 0.07
C LEU A 349 18.85 -14.89 -0.15
N PHE A 350 18.21 -14.17 0.78
CA PHE A 350 16.78 -13.83 0.70
C PHE A 350 16.53 -12.44 0.11
N GLY A 351 17.59 -11.67 -0.15
CA GLY A 351 17.50 -10.37 -0.83
C GLY A 351 16.88 -9.28 0.03
N SER A 352 17.16 -9.28 1.33
CA SER A 352 16.60 -8.33 2.30
C SER A 352 17.39 -7.02 2.29
N LEU A 353 17.37 -6.35 1.13
CA LEU A 353 18.23 -5.20 0.84
C LEU A 353 17.77 -3.93 1.55
N ASP A 354 16.51 -3.84 1.95
CA ASP A 354 15.98 -2.67 2.65
C ASP A 354 16.58 -2.51 4.07
N HIS A 355 17.15 -3.59 4.63
CA HIS A 355 17.90 -3.59 5.88
C HIS A 355 19.36 -3.14 5.76
N ASN A 356 19.86 -2.85 4.54
CA ASN A 356 21.26 -2.41 4.34
C ASN A 356 21.59 -1.11 5.09
N LYS A 357 20.60 -0.24 5.29
CA LYS A 357 20.78 1.07 5.92
C LYS A 357 20.45 1.11 7.42
N GLY A 358 20.45 -0.05 8.10
CA GLY A 358 20.24 -0.14 9.55
C GLY A 358 18.78 -0.06 10.03
N LYS A 359 17.86 0.47 9.21
CA LYS A 359 16.41 0.43 9.49
C LYS A 359 15.86 -0.99 9.48
N ASN A 360 14.60 -1.13 9.91
CA ASN A 360 13.88 -2.41 10.02
C ASN A 360 14.57 -3.38 11.00
N THR A 361 15.26 -2.81 11.99
CA THR A 361 15.93 -3.55 13.06
C THR A 361 15.62 -2.92 14.42
N PHE A 362 15.67 -3.77 15.45
CA PHE A 362 15.77 -3.38 16.84
C PHE A 362 17.09 -3.90 17.39
N LEU A 363 17.68 -3.15 18.32
CA LEU A 363 18.77 -3.61 19.17
C LEU A 363 18.23 -3.94 20.55
N TYR A 364 18.65 -5.08 21.07
CA TYR A 364 18.31 -5.51 22.42
C TYR A 364 19.59 -5.81 23.19
N ARG A 365 19.81 -5.09 24.30
CA ARG A 365 20.89 -5.38 25.24
C ARG A 365 20.46 -6.53 26.15
N PHE A 366 20.89 -7.74 25.78
CA PHE A 366 20.57 -8.97 26.46
C PHE A 366 21.61 -9.30 27.55
N THR A 367 21.14 -9.68 28.73
CA THR A 367 21.98 -10.23 29.79
C THR A 367 21.73 -11.73 29.89
N ASP A 368 22.74 -12.55 29.58
CA ASP A 368 22.61 -14.01 29.68
C ASP A 368 22.47 -14.44 31.15
N PRO A 369 21.31 -14.98 31.56
CA PRO A 369 21.09 -15.40 32.96
C PRO A 369 21.83 -16.69 33.32
N THR A 370 22.38 -17.41 32.33
CA THR A 370 23.01 -18.73 32.48
C THR A 370 24.55 -18.70 32.46
N ALA A 371 25.16 -17.58 32.09
CA ALA A 371 26.61 -17.45 32.01
C ALA A 371 27.29 -17.69 33.39
N GLU A 372 28.30 -18.57 33.42
CA GLU A 372 29.04 -18.96 34.64
C GLU A 372 29.64 -17.77 35.39
N THR A 373 30.03 -16.72 34.65
CA THR A 373 30.24 -15.38 35.17
C THR A 373 28.92 -14.62 35.07
N LYS A 374 28.26 -14.35 36.20
CA LYS A 374 27.10 -13.45 36.25
C LYS A 374 27.37 -12.20 35.39
N ASN A 375 26.49 -11.91 34.43
CA ASN A 375 26.43 -10.67 33.64
C ASN A 375 27.40 -10.56 32.44
N LYS A 376 27.49 -11.55 31.53
CA LYS A 376 27.98 -11.24 30.17
C LYS A 376 26.83 -10.64 29.36
N GLU A 377 26.88 -9.32 29.17
CA GLU A 377 25.93 -8.58 28.35
C GLU A 377 26.30 -8.67 26.87
N LYS A 378 25.32 -8.92 26.01
CA LYS A 378 25.47 -8.92 24.55
C LYS A 378 24.37 -8.10 23.89
N TRP A 379 24.74 -7.37 22.85
CA TRP A 379 23.81 -6.71 21.95
C TRP A 379 23.38 -7.68 20.86
N ILE A 380 22.07 -7.93 20.80
CA ILE A 380 21.42 -8.79 19.82
C ILE A 380 20.59 -7.91 18.88
N ILE A 381 20.57 -8.25 17.59
CA ILE A 381 19.72 -7.60 16.61
C ILE A 381 18.43 -8.41 16.42
N ILE A 382 17.29 -7.73 16.42
CA ILE A 382 15.98 -8.30 16.11
C ILE A 382 15.50 -7.70 14.78
N TYR A 383 15.21 -8.55 13.80
CA TYR A 383 14.87 -8.13 12.44
C TYR A 383 13.35 -8.17 12.17
N TYR A 384 12.82 -7.22 11.41
CA TYR A 384 11.40 -7.17 10.99
C TYR A 384 11.23 -6.46 9.63
N ASP A 385 9.99 -6.32 9.12
CA ASP A 385 9.68 -5.66 7.83
C ASP A 385 10.41 -6.33 6.64
N PHE A 386 9.89 -7.48 6.21
CA PHE A 386 10.46 -8.30 5.12
C PHE A 386 9.58 -8.34 3.87
N ASP A 387 8.68 -7.38 3.73
CA ASP A 387 7.83 -7.15 2.55
C ASP A 387 8.66 -6.94 1.27
N MET A 388 9.84 -6.33 1.39
CA MET A 388 10.78 -6.08 0.28
C MET A 388 11.80 -7.21 0.03
N ASN A 389 11.52 -8.43 0.49
CA ASN A 389 12.38 -9.60 0.26
C ASN A 389 12.13 -10.24 -1.11
N PHE A 390 12.98 -11.22 -1.46
CA PHE A 390 12.79 -12.09 -2.62
C PHE A 390 12.52 -11.35 -3.92
N GLY A 391 13.27 -10.28 -4.12
CA GLY A 391 13.23 -9.46 -5.33
C GLY A 391 12.02 -8.55 -5.49
N ASN A 392 11.32 -8.26 -4.40
CA ASN A 392 10.28 -7.25 -4.37
C ASN A 392 10.85 -5.83 -4.27
N TYR A 393 10.10 -4.86 -4.78
CA TYR A 393 10.28 -3.44 -4.56
C TYR A 393 11.70 -2.91 -4.88
N ARG A 394 11.87 -2.39 -6.11
CA ARG A 394 13.09 -1.90 -6.80
C ARG A 394 13.72 -2.93 -7.74
N GLN A 395 14.58 -2.46 -8.65
CA GLN A 395 15.30 -3.28 -9.64
C GLN A 395 16.40 -4.19 -9.02
N SER A 396 16.01 -5.05 -8.10
CA SER A 396 16.89 -6.07 -7.53
C SER A 396 17.33 -7.07 -8.62
N ARG A 397 18.55 -7.60 -8.46
CA ARG A 397 19.15 -8.55 -9.40
C ARG A 397 19.61 -9.77 -8.63
N PRO A 398 19.10 -10.98 -8.94
CA PRO A 398 19.47 -12.20 -8.22
C PRO A 398 20.91 -12.67 -8.51
N ASN A 399 21.57 -12.08 -9.51
CA ASN A 399 22.89 -12.46 -10.00
C ASN A 399 23.99 -11.46 -9.62
N LYS A 400 23.99 -10.99 -8.37
CA LYS A 400 25.05 -10.17 -7.80
C LYS A 400 25.81 -10.95 -6.76
N THR A 401 27.13 -10.79 -6.70
CA THR A 401 27.93 -11.38 -5.61
C THR A 401 27.66 -10.68 -4.28
N PHE A 402 28.06 -11.31 -3.17
CA PHE A 402 27.97 -10.72 -1.84
C PHE A 402 28.68 -9.37 -1.78
N ASN A 403 29.89 -9.25 -2.35
CA ASN A 403 30.61 -7.98 -2.35
C ASN A 403 29.87 -6.87 -3.12
N GLU A 404 29.30 -7.21 -4.29
CA GLU A 404 28.58 -6.24 -5.12
C GLU A 404 27.33 -5.69 -4.44
N GLU A 405 26.70 -6.49 -3.59
CA GLU A 405 25.41 -6.22 -2.96
C GLU A 405 25.52 -5.68 -1.53
N MET A 406 26.48 -6.18 -0.75
CA MET A 406 26.54 -5.99 0.70
C MET A 406 27.70 -5.09 1.16
N LEU A 407 28.81 -5.04 0.42
CA LEU A 407 29.99 -4.24 0.82
C LEU A 407 29.95 -2.84 0.20
N LYS A 408 29.14 -1.95 0.81
CA LYS A 408 29.12 -0.52 0.52
C LYS A 408 29.59 0.26 1.75
N ASP A 409 30.57 1.14 1.56
CA ASP A 409 31.19 1.94 2.61
C ASP A 409 30.21 2.85 3.36
N TYR A 410 29.15 3.28 2.69
CA TYR A 410 28.06 4.07 3.28
C TYR A 410 26.99 3.24 4.02
N TYR A 411 27.15 1.91 4.15
CA TYR A 411 26.25 1.11 4.98
C TYR A 411 26.69 1.12 6.46
N PRO A 412 25.75 1.31 7.42
CA PRO A 412 26.06 1.36 8.85
C PRO A 412 26.90 0.22 9.41
N PHE A 413 26.74 -0.98 8.84
CA PHE A 413 27.45 -2.18 9.28
C PHE A 413 28.73 -2.47 8.50
N TYR A 414 29.14 -1.62 7.55
CA TYR A 414 30.32 -1.86 6.71
C TYR A 414 31.58 -2.15 7.55
N HIS A 415 31.82 -1.34 8.58
CA HIS A 415 32.94 -1.54 9.50
C HIS A 415 32.92 -2.93 10.18
N VAL A 416 31.74 -3.41 10.58
CA VAL A 416 31.58 -4.74 11.20
C VAL A 416 31.91 -5.85 10.19
N LEU A 417 31.52 -5.69 8.93
CA LEU A 417 31.87 -6.63 7.85
C LEU A 417 33.39 -6.67 7.61
N GLU A 418 34.08 -5.53 7.71
CA GLU A 418 35.54 -5.45 7.61
C GLU A 418 36.26 -6.14 8.78
N VAL A 419 35.83 -5.87 10.02
CA VAL A 419 36.37 -6.50 11.24
C VAL A 419 36.25 -8.02 11.17
N LEU A 420 35.10 -8.51 10.69
CA LEU A 420 34.82 -9.94 10.52
C LEU A 420 35.38 -10.53 9.21
N LYS A 421 35.94 -9.69 8.32
CA LYS A 421 36.47 -10.06 7.01
C LYS A 421 35.44 -10.82 6.14
N LEU A 422 34.17 -10.44 6.23
CA LEU A 422 33.10 -11.05 5.44
C LEU A 422 33.13 -10.50 4.01
N ASN A 423 33.35 -11.39 3.05
CA ASN A 423 33.40 -11.09 1.62
C ASN A 423 33.20 -12.38 0.80
N ASP A 424 33.22 -12.27 -0.52
CA ASP A 424 33.06 -13.39 -1.46
C ASP A 424 34.05 -14.56 -1.28
N LYS A 425 35.13 -14.40 -0.50
CA LYS A 425 36.13 -15.45 -0.20
C LYS A 425 36.08 -15.94 1.24
N SER A 426 35.15 -15.46 2.07
CA SER A 426 35.01 -15.89 3.46
C SER A 426 34.47 -17.31 3.54
N GLU A 427 35.30 -18.27 3.97
CA GLU A 427 34.93 -19.68 4.11
C GLU A 427 33.78 -19.87 5.11
N GLU A 428 33.80 -19.12 6.22
CA GLU A 428 32.73 -19.16 7.24
C GLU A 428 31.40 -18.67 6.66
N LEU A 429 31.41 -17.54 5.95
CA LEU A 429 30.20 -17.01 5.29
C LEU A 429 29.66 -18.00 4.27
N ILE A 430 30.53 -18.56 3.42
CA ILE A 430 30.17 -19.54 2.39
C ILE A 430 29.60 -20.81 3.03
N SER A 431 30.20 -21.29 4.12
CA SER A 431 29.71 -22.46 4.85
C SER A 431 28.30 -22.22 5.42
N ILE A 432 28.04 -21.05 6.00
CA ILE A 432 26.71 -20.72 6.53
C ILE A 432 25.70 -20.53 5.39
N MET A 433 26.12 -19.98 4.24
CA MET A 433 25.27 -19.92 3.05
C MET A 433 24.90 -21.32 2.54
N ASP A 434 25.85 -22.26 2.47
CA ASP A 434 25.56 -23.65 2.04
C ASP A 434 24.61 -24.36 3.02
N GLU A 435 24.78 -24.17 4.33
CA GLU A 435 23.85 -24.65 5.36
C GLU A 435 22.42 -24.14 5.11
N ILE A 436 22.24 -22.82 5.02
CA ILE A 436 20.94 -22.19 4.78
C ILE A 436 20.32 -22.67 3.45
N MET A 437 21.15 -22.84 2.41
CA MET A 437 20.71 -23.35 1.11
C MET A 437 20.23 -24.78 1.15
N ARG A 438 20.84 -25.66 1.95
CA ARG A 438 20.41 -27.05 2.11
C ARG A 438 19.12 -27.15 2.95
N ASP A 439 19.06 -26.37 4.03
CA ASP A 439 18.04 -26.53 5.06
C ASP A 439 16.72 -25.85 4.73
N VAL A 440 16.76 -24.62 4.19
CA VAL A 440 15.55 -23.81 4.02
C VAL A 440 15.41 -23.14 2.67
N TYR A 441 16.52 -22.75 2.03
CA TYR A 441 16.51 -22.09 0.73
C TYR A 441 16.63 -23.07 -0.44
N ASN A 442 16.45 -24.37 -0.15
CA ASN A 442 16.46 -25.47 -1.11
C ASN A 442 15.18 -25.42 -1.97
N PRO A 443 15.26 -25.40 -3.31
CA PRO A 443 14.08 -25.42 -4.18
C PRO A 443 13.10 -26.57 -3.90
N ASN A 444 13.56 -27.74 -3.45
CA ASN A 444 12.67 -28.85 -3.07
C ASN A 444 11.85 -28.57 -1.80
N ILE A 445 12.23 -27.57 -1.01
CA ILE A 445 11.60 -27.22 0.27
C ILE A 445 10.81 -25.92 0.12
N ILE A 446 11.46 -24.85 -0.35
CA ILE A 446 10.86 -23.51 -0.38
C ILE A 446 9.74 -23.38 -1.43
N ILE A 447 9.85 -24.06 -2.58
CA ILE A 447 8.81 -24.00 -3.62
C ILE A 447 7.52 -24.67 -3.15
N PRO A 448 7.52 -25.91 -2.62
CA PRO A 448 6.33 -26.49 -2.01
C PRO A 448 5.78 -25.66 -0.84
N ARG A 449 6.65 -25.03 -0.04
CA ARG A 449 6.21 -24.14 1.04
C ARG A 449 5.44 -22.91 0.51
N ILE A 450 5.91 -22.31 -0.58
CA ILE A 450 5.20 -21.21 -1.24
C ILE A 450 3.83 -21.68 -1.74
N ASP A 451 3.75 -22.87 -2.34
CA ASP A 451 2.47 -23.44 -2.79
C ASP A 451 1.52 -23.72 -1.63
N GLU A 452 2.04 -24.23 -0.52
CA GLU A 452 1.27 -24.47 0.70
C GLU A 452 0.66 -23.17 1.24
N LEU A 453 1.47 -22.10 1.33
CA LEU A 453 1.01 -20.78 1.75
C LEU A 453 0.00 -20.18 0.75
N ARG A 454 0.27 -20.26 -0.56
CA ARG A 454 -0.67 -19.81 -1.60
C ARG A 454 -2.02 -20.49 -1.46
N ASN A 455 -2.03 -21.82 -1.41
CA ASN A 455 -3.26 -22.62 -1.29
C ASN A 455 -4.02 -22.31 0.00
N HIS A 456 -3.30 -21.96 1.07
CA HIS A 456 -3.92 -21.56 2.33
C HIS A 456 -4.69 -20.24 2.22
N ILE A 457 -4.15 -19.25 1.51
CA ILE A 457 -4.68 -17.87 1.52
C ILE A 457 -5.44 -17.45 0.26
N VAL A 458 -5.36 -18.19 -0.84
CA VAL A 458 -5.87 -17.77 -2.17
C VAL A 458 -7.34 -17.34 -2.15
N ASP A 459 -8.20 -18.09 -1.45
CA ASP A 459 -9.63 -17.76 -1.40
C ASP A 459 -9.90 -16.49 -0.59
N TYR A 460 -9.23 -16.32 0.55
CA TYR A 460 -9.31 -15.10 1.35
C TYR A 460 -8.73 -13.89 0.63
N LYS A 461 -7.66 -14.09 -0.17
CA LYS A 461 -7.10 -13.04 -1.00
C LYS A 461 -8.04 -12.68 -2.14
N ARG A 462 -8.79 -13.63 -2.70
CA ARG A 462 -9.84 -13.35 -3.68
C ARG A 462 -10.93 -12.47 -3.11
N GLU A 463 -11.39 -12.75 -1.89
CA GLU A 463 -12.37 -11.91 -1.17
C GLU A 463 -11.90 -10.44 -1.05
N ASP A 464 -10.59 -10.21 -0.94
CA ASP A 464 -9.96 -8.89 -0.87
C ASP A 464 -10.05 -8.07 -2.18
N PHE A 465 -10.53 -8.68 -3.27
CA PHE A 465 -10.73 -8.06 -4.57
C PHE A 465 -12.18 -8.12 -5.06
N ILE A 466 -13.13 -8.44 -4.17
CA ILE A 466 -14.57 -8.39 -4.47
C ILE A 466 -15.10 -7.02 -4.05
N PRO A 467 -15.56 -6.17 -4.99
CA PRO A 467 -16.11 -4.87 -4.64
C PRO A 467 -17.45 -5.00 -3.93
N ASP A 468 -17.75 -4.04 -3.05
CA ASP A 468 -19.08 -3.84 -2.49
C ASP A 468 -20.08 -3.33 -3.54
N GLU A 469 -21.33 -3.10 -3.10
CA GLU A 469 -22.40 -2.56 -3.96
C GLU A 469 -22.09 -1.19 -4.59
N ASN A 470 -21.14 -0.45 -4.02
CA ASN A 470 -20.67 0.85 -4.49
C ASN A 470 -19.38 0.75 -5.33
N GLY A 471 -18.89 -0.46 -5.62
CA GLY A 471 -17.66 -0.67 -6.36
C GLY A 471 -16.37 -0.61 -5.53
N ARG A 472 -16.47 -0.48 -4.19
CA ARG A 472 -15.30 -0.31 -3.31
C ARG A 472 -14.73 -1.64 -2.87
N LEU A 473 -13.42 -1.77 -2.98
CA LEU A 473 -12.70 -2.96 -2.51
C LEU A 473 -12.50 -2.93 -0.98
N PRO A 474 -12.48 -4.10 -0.29
CA PRO A 474 -12.32 -4.17 1.15
C PRO A 474 -11.09 -3.43 1.67
N GLY A 475 -11.29 -2.59 2.69
CA GLY A 475 -10.24 -1.87 3.40
C GLY A 475 -9.44 -0.86 2.57
N ARG A 476 -9.81 -0.63 1.30
CA ARG A 476 -9.14 0.32 0.41
C ARG A 476 -9.83 1.67 0.45
N LEU A 477 -9.03 2.68 0.70
CA LEU A 477 -9.38 4.09 0.68
C LEU A 477 -8.92 4.63 -0.67
N GLU A 478 -9.72 5.44 -1.35
CA GLU A 478 -9.16 6.10 -2.53
C GLU A 478 -8.11 7.11 -2.07
N SER A 479 -6.96 7.09 -2.72
CA SER A 479 -5.84 7.99 -2.46
C SER A 479 -5.60 8.87 -3.69
N PHE A 480 -5.24 10.13 -3.45
CA PHE A 480 -4.85 11.07 -4.51
C PHE A 480 -3.42 10.81 -4.99
N GLU A 481 -2.53 10.43 -4.06
CA GLU A 481 -1.23 9.84 -4.35
C GLU A 481 -1.51 8.45 -4.89
N ARG A 482 -1.57 8.34 -6.22
CA ARG A 482 -1.69 7.05 -6.85
C ARG A 482 -0.32 6.39 -6.84
N PHE A 483 -0.19 5.38 -5.98
CA PHE A 483 0.98 4.54 -5.92
C PHE A 483 0.86 3.41 -6.93
N GLY A 484 2.00 3.02 -7.51
CA GLY A 484 2.11 1.84 -8.36
C GLY A 484 1.44 0.61 -7.73
N GLU A 485 1.70 0.46 -6.44
CA GLU A 485 1.28 -0.63 -5.58
C GLU A 485 -0.25 -0.71 -5.40
N ASP A 486 -0.98 0.38 -5.63
CA ASP A 486 -2.45 0.38 -5.57
C ASP A 486 -3.10 -0.23 -6.83
N SER A 487 -2.33 -0.47 -7.91
CA SER A 487 -2.85 -1.09 -9.14
C SER A 487 -2.89 -2.61 -9.12
N PHE A 488 -2.28 -3.27 -8.13
CA PHE A 488 -2.20 -4.72 -8.12
C PHE A 488 -3.58 -5.36 -8.12
N THR A 489 -3.73 -6.37 -8.97
CA THR A 489 -4.94 -7.16 -9.17
C THR A 489 -4.81 -8.54 -8.51
N PHE A 490 -5.93 -9.27 -8.44
CA PHE A 490 -5.89 -10.68 -8.01
C PHE A 490 -5.06 -11.55 -8.96
N GLU A 491 -5.05 -11.23 -10.26
CA GLU A 491 -4.24 -11.94 -11.24
C GLU A 491 -2.73 -11.70 -11.02
N ASP A 492 -2.35 -10.47 -10.65
CA ASP A 492 -0.96 -10.17 -10.27
C ASP A 492 -0.53 -10.98 -9.06
N PHE A 493 -1.40 -11.18 -8.07
CA PHE A 493 -1.13 -12.04 -6.93
C PHE A 493 -0.83 -13.48 -7.36
N GLU A 494 -1.68 -14.09 -8.19
CA GLU A 494 -1.47 -15.46 -8.63
C GLU A 494 -0.22 -15.61 -9.50
N LYS A 495 0.02 -14.66 -10.41
CA LYS A 495 1.14 -14.71 -11.35
C LYS A 495 2.47 -14.34 -10.70
N ASN A 496 2.48 -13.40 -9.74
CA ASN A 496 3.70 -12.96 -9.08
C ASN A 496 4.23 -13.97 -8.07
N ILE A 497 3.37 -14.78 -7.44
CA ILE A 497 3.83 -15.93 -6.64
C ILE A 497 4.67 -16.88 -7.51
N GLU A 498 4.32 -17.00 -8.79
CA GLU A 498 5.00 -17.87 -9.76
C GLU A 498 6.23 -17.18 -10.36
N PHE A 499 6.25 -16.98 -11.68
CA PHE A 499 7.42 -16.52 -12.43
C PHE A 499 7.24 -15.13 -13.05
N THR A 500 6.06 -14.52 -12.91
CA THR A 500 5.77 -13.25 -13.58
C THR A 500 6.29 -12.06 -12.78
N THR A 501 7.05 -11.21 -13.45
CA THR A 501 7.46 -9.91 -12.90
C THR A 501 6.31 -8.91 -13.05
N ILE A 502 5.95 -8.23 -11.97
CA ILE A 502 5.00 -7.13 -12.00
C ILE A 502 5.80 -5.83 -11.93
N LYS A 503 5.54 -4.94 -12.88
CA LYS A 503 6.09 -3.58 -12.90
C LYS A 503 4.96 -2.60 -12.74
N THR A 504 5.20 -1.55 -11.97
CA THR A 504 4.26 -0.44 -11.88
C THR A 504 4.99 0.85 -12.16
N ASN A 505 4.49 1.63 -13.10
CA ASN A 505 5.03 2.92 -13.48
C ASN A 505 4.05 4.00 -13.02
N VAL A 506 4.57 4.97 -12.28
CA VAL A 506 3.85 6.20 -11.97
C VAL A 506 4.26 7.23 -13.02
N LEU A 507 3.30 7.57 -13.88
CA LEU A 507 3.47 8.52 -14.98
C LEU A 507 3.07 9.92 -14.53
N ASN A 508 3.90 10.91 -14.87
CA ASN A 508 3.51 12.31 -14.83
C ASN A 508 2.57 12.66 -15.98
N ASN A 509 2.22 13.94 -16.09
CA ASN A 509 1.26 14.43 -17.07
C ASN A 509 1.73 14.35 -18.53
N GLN A 510 3.03 14.34 -18.72
CA GLN A 510 3.75 14.24 -19.98
C GLN A 510 3.93 12.76 -20.37
N ASN A 511 3.34 11.83 -19.60
CA ASN A 511 3.49 10.37 -19.71
C ASN A 511 4.94 9.89 -19.53
N VAL A 512 5.74 10.62 -18.75
CA VAL A 512 7.09 10.22 -18.35
C VAL A 512 7.01 9.46 -17.03
N THR A 513 7.69 8.32 -16.94
CA THR A 513 7.78 7.54 -15.69
C THR A 513 8.65 8.27 -14.67
N GLU A 514 8.03 8.75 -13.59
CA GLU A 514 8.74 9.35 -12.45
C GLU A 514 9.24 8.28 -11.47
N HIS A 515 8.40 7.27 -11.23
CA HIS A 515 8.69 6.19 -10.31
C HIS A 515 8.33 4.86 -10.94
N GLU A 516 9.30 3.95 -10.98
CA GLU A 516 9.08 2.55 -11.34
C GLU A 516 9.31 1.70 -10.09
N THR A 517 8.38 0.79 -9.80
CA THR A 517 8.65 -0.33 -8.91
C THR A 517 8.55 -1.64 -9.67
N VAL A 518 9.39 -2.59 -9.27
CA VAL A 518 9.55 -3.89 -9.92
C VAL A 518 9.50 -4.96 -8.85
N SER A 519 8.55 -5.86 -8.99
CA SER A 519 8.36 -7.02 -8.13
C SER A 519 8.56 -8.26 -8.98
N ARG A 520 9.72 -8.92 -8.86
CA ARG A 520 10.00 -10.16 -9.62
C ARG A 520 9.06 -11.28 -9.20
N GLY A 521 8.90 -12.29 -10.05
CA GLY A 521 8.20 -13.52 -9.64
C GLY A 521 8.89 -14.11 -8.41
N LEU A 522 8.14 -14.46 -7.36
CA LEU A 522 8.68 -14.94 -6.09
C LEU A 522 9.50 -16.21 -6.29
N LYS A 523 8.94 -17.22 -6.97
CA LYS A 523 9.66 -18.46 -7.29
C LYS A 523 10.82 -18.20 -8.25
N ASP A 524 10.62 -17.36 -9.26
CA ASP A 524 11.66 -16.98 -10.22
C ASP A 524 12.90 -16.39 -9.52
N TRP A 525 12.71 -15.39 -8.66
CA TRP A 525 13.82 -14.76 -7.94
C TRP A 525 14.59 -15.77 -7.10
N ILE A 526 13.85 -16.64 -6.38
CA ILE A 526 14.45 -17.67 -5.52
C ILE A 526 15.33 -18.62 -6.32
N ILE A 527 14.79 -19.14 -7.43
CA ILE A 527 15.49 -20.09 -8.30
C ILE A 527 16.72 -19.44 -8.95
N GLN A 528 16.60 -18.21 -9.44
CA GLN A 528 17.72 -17.50 -10.05
C GLN A 528 18.84 -17.23 -9.05
N ARG A 529 18.50 -16.76 -7.83
CA ARG A 529 19.49 -16.53 -6.77
C ARG A 529 20.16 -17.84 -6.37
N PHE A 530 19.39 -18.92 -6.18
CA PHE A 530 19.91 -20.23 -5.84
C PHE A 530 20.94 -20.71 -6.88
N LYS A 531 20.56 -20.74 -8.17
CA LYS A 531 21.46 -21.15 -9.28
C LYS A 531 22.72 -20.30 -9.35
N PHE A 532 22.58 -18.98 -9.19
CA PHE A 532 23.70 -18.06 -9.21
C PHE A 532 24.69 -18.35 -8.08
N VAL A 533 24.21 -18.48 -6.85
CA VAL A 533 25.07 -18.75 -5.67
C VAL A 533 25.78 -20.09 -5.81
N CYS A 534 25.09 -21.15 -6.25
CA CYS A 534 25.71 -22.46 -6.50
C CYS A 534 26.91 -22.37 -7.46
N THR A 535 26.73 -21.62 -8.55
CA THR A 535 27.77 -21.45 -9.59
C THR A 535 28.90 -20.56 -9.10
N THR A 536 28.57 -19.40 -8.55
CA THR A 536 29.53 -18.36 -8.16
C THR A 536 30.47 -18.81 -7.03
N TYR A 537 29.95 -19.59 -6.06
CA TYR A 537 30.72 -20.06 -4.91
C TYR A 537 31.08 -21.56 -5.00
N ASN A 538 30.83 -22.20 -6.14
CA ASN A 538 31.17 -23.61 -6.40
C ASN A 538 30.61 -24.56 -5.33
N MET A 539 29.35 -24.38 -4.95
CA MET A 539 28.65 -25.22 -3.96
C MET A 539 28.02 -26.44 -4.62
N ASP A 540 28.00 -27.59 -3.93
CA ASP A 540 27.25 -28.77 -4.39
C ASP A 540 25.75 -28.58 -4.14
N CYS A 541 25.04 -28.20 -5.19
CA CYS A 541 23.59 -28.02 -5.19
C CYS A 541 22.83 -29.13 -5.93
N SER A 542 23.46 -30.27 -6.22
CA SER A 542 22.85 -31.37 -6.97
C SER A 542 21.58 -31.94 -6.32
N TYR A 543 21.42 -31.74 -5.00
CA TYR A 543 20.19 -32.08 -4.28
C TYR A 543 18.95 -31.36 -4.82
N ALA A 544 19.11 -30.21 -5.46
CA ALA A 544 18.02 -29.42 -6.05
C ALA A 544 17.67 -29.83 -7.49
N ASP A 545 18.46 -30.69 -8.13
CA ASP A 545 18.34 -31.01 -9.55
C ASP A 545 16.97 -31.56 -9.94
N TYR A 546 16.34 -32.35 -9.05
CA TYR A 546 14.99 -32.87 -9.28
C TYR A 546 13.99 -31.75 -9.55
N MET A 547 13.95 -30.75 -8.66
CA MET A 547 13.05 -29.60 -8.78
C MET A 547 13.48 -28.69 -9.94
N LEU A 548 14.77 -28.35 -10.02
CA LEU A 548 15.30 -27.41 -11.01
C LEU A 548 15.18 -27.90 -12.46
N ASN A 549 15.27 -29.22 -12.69
CA ASN A 549 15.13 -29.84 -14.00
C ASN A 549 13.68 -30.31 -14.29
N SER A 550 12.75 -30.11 -13.35
CA SER A 550 11.34 -30.41 -13.60
C SER A 550 10.81 -29.59 -14.78
N PRO A 551 9.87 -30.10 -15.60
CA PRO A 551 9.21 -29.31 -16.64
C PRO A 551 8.52 -28.06 -16.08
N TYR A 552 8.09 -28.13 -14.81
CA TYR A 552 7.45 -27.04 -14.11
C TYR A 552 8.39 -25.85 -13.85
N ILE A 553 9.70 -26.02 -13.71
CA ILE A 553 10.66 -24.90 -13.57
C ILE A 553 11.38 -24.64 -14.89
N SER A 554 11.90 -25.68 -15.53
CA SER A 554 12.74 -25.56 -16.74
C SER A 554 11.97 -25.07 -17.96
N GLY A 555 10.65 -25.30 -18.01
CA GLY A 555 9.78 -24.88 -19.11
C GLY A 555 9.12 -23.51 -18.93
N GLN A 556 9.33 -22.84 -17.79
CA GLN A 556 8.63 -21.58 -17.49
C GLN A 556 9.29 -20.41 -18.18
N LYS A 557 8.44 -19.50 -18.66
CA LYS A 557 8.85 -18.23 -19.20
C LYS A 557 8.63 -17.14 -18.15
N VAL A 558 9.66 -16.34 -17.93
CA VAL A 558 9.54 -15.12 -17.12
C VAL A 558 8.83 -14.08 -17.98
N ASP A 559 7.54 -13.92 -17.73
CA ASP A 559 6.75 -12.84 -18.34
C ASP A 559 6.77 -11.58 -17.47
N THR A 560 6.38 -10.45 -18.05
CA THR A 560 6.27 -9.17 -17.35
C THR A 560 4.91 -8.56 -17.60
N ILE A 561 4.24 -8.16 -16.53
CA ILE A 561 3.02 -7.33 -16.58
C ILE A 561 3.44 -5.92 -16.15
N VAL A 562 2.93 -4.92 -16.87
CA VAL A 562 3.20 -3.51 -16.59
C VAL A 562 1.88 -2.80 -16.31
N HIS A 563 1.80 -2.15 -15.15
CA HIS A 563 0.70 -1.28 -14.78
C HIS A 563 1.18 0.18 -14.84
N ASP A 564 0.63 0.94 -15.78
CA ASP A 564 0.90 2.37 -15.89
C ASP A 564 -0.20 3.14 -15.17
N ILE A 565 0.20 3.99 -14.22
CA ILE A 565 -0.71 4.78 -13.41
C ILE A 565 -0.35 6.24 -13.57
N LYS A 566 -1.30 7.05 -14.05
CA LYS A 566 -1.16 8.50 -14.04
C LYS A 566 -1.42 9.04 -12.65
N ARG A 567 -0.56 9.93 -12.15
CA ARG A 567 -0.83 10.62 -10.88
C ARG A 567 -2.09 11.49 -11.00
N GLY A 568 -2.79 11.63 -9.87
CA GLY A 568 -3.82 12.67 -9.71
C GLY A 568 -3.20 14.06 -9.53
N GLY A 569 -3.94 14.99 -8.94
CA GLY A 569 -3.43 16.33 -8.67
C GLY A 569 -3.44 17.27 -9.88
N CYS A 570 -2.96 18.48 -9.64
CA CYS A 570 -2.83 19.54 -10.61
C CYS A 570 -1.92 19.12 -11.74
N LYS A 571 -2.49 19.11 -12.95
CA LYS A 571 -1.80 18.65 -14.14
C LYS A 571 -1.02 17.36 -13.81
N GLY A 572 -1.66 16.38 -13.17
CA GLY A 572 -1.11 15.03 -12.95
C GLY A 572 0.28 14.97 -12.30
N THR A 573 0.63 15.95 -11.46
CA THR A 573 1.89 15.97 -10.71
C THR A 573 1.81 15.19 -9.39
N GLY A 574 0.60 14.84 -8.96
CA GLY A 574 0.31 14.34 -7.61
C GLY A 574 0.19 15.43 -6.55
N TYR A 575 0.40 16.71 -6.90
CA TYR A 575 0.30 17.85 -5.99
C TYR A 575 -0.87 18.79 -6.35
N PRO A 576 -1.39 19.61 -5.42
CA PRO A 576 -2.35 20.68 -5.72
C PRO A 576 -1.87 21.69 -6.77
N CYS A 577 -2.82 22.43 -7.36
CA CYS A 577 -2.50 23.65 -8.08
C CYS A 577 -2.32 24.75 -7.05
N CYS A 578 -1.40 25.68 -7.26
CA CYS A 578 -1.38 26.91 -6.50
C CYS A 578 -2.62 27.72 -6.89
N ILE A 579 -3.34 28.20 -5.88
CA ILE A 579 -4.59 28.94 -6.08
C ILE A 579 -4.41 30.45 -5.90
N PHE A 580 -3.31 30.92 -5.28
CA PHE A 580 -3.02 32.35 -5.24
C PHE A 580 -2.23 32.78 -6.48
N ASP A 581 -2.79 33.73 -7.23
CA ASP A 581 -2.10 34.43 -8.32
C ASP A 581 -0.81 35.16 -7.86
N THR A 582 -0.65 35.37 -6.55
CA THR A 582 0.53 35.99 -5.94
C THR A 582 1.58 34.98 -5.48
N THR A 583 1.31 33.68 -5.58
CA THR A 583 2.25 32.64 -5.17
C THR A 583 3.51 32.74 -6.03
N LYS A 584 4.64 32.94 -5.35
CA LYS A 584 5.94 33.03 -6.01
C LYS A 584 6.49 31.62 -6.22
N ALA A 585 7.08 31.40 -7.39
CA ALA A 585 7.85 30.20 -7.65
C ALA A 585 9.02 30.09 -6.66
N VAL A 586 9.10 28.95 -5.97
CA VAL A 586 10.21 28.57 -5.09
C VAL A 586 11.11 27.51 -5.73
N LEU A 587 10.60 26.80 -6.72
CA LEU A 587 11.26 25.73 -7.45
C LEU A 587 10.71 25.70 -8.89
N HIS A 588 11.50 25.22 -9.83
CA HIS A 588 11.09 24.95 -11.21
C HIS A 588 11.62 23.58 -11.63
N ASP A 589 10.79 22.78 -12.26
CA ASP A 589 11.15 21.49 -12.87
C ASP A 589 10.35 21.23 -14.15
N ASP A 590 10.40 20.00 -14.67
CA ASP A 590 9.75 19.61 -15.93
C ASP A 590 8.21 19.72 -15.89
N ASP A 591 7.60 19.77 -14.70
CA ASP A 591 6.17 19.96 -14.52
C ASP A 591 5.77 21.44 -14.48
N GLY A 592 6.71 22.33 -14.13
CA GLY A 592 6.57 23.77 -14.21
C GLY A 592 7.10 24.51 -12.98
N ASP A 593 6.55 25.71 -12.75
CA ASP A 593 6.87 26.52 -11.58
C ASP A 593 6.11 26.00 -10.35
N TRP A 594 6.82 25.82 -9.24
CA TRP A 594 6.28 25.32 -7.99
C TRP A 594 6.23 26.42 -6.94
N GLY A 595 5.09 26.56 -6.29
CA GLY A 595 4.86 27.47 -5.18
C GLY A 595 4.69 26.74 -3.85
N ILE A 596 4.52 27.51 -2.77
CA ILE A 596 4.18 26.96 -1.46
C ILE A 596 2.96 27.70 -0.92
N GLU A 597 1.87 26.97 -0.73
CA GLU A 597 0.62 27.45 -0.13
C GLU A 597 0.25 26.63 1.11
N GLY A 598 1.26 26.33 1.93
CA GLY A 598 1.17 25.44 3.10
C GLY A 598 1.87 24.10 2.85
N ASP A 599 1.69 23.52 1.67
CA ASP A 599 2.55 22.49 1.05
C ASP A 599 2.90 22.92 -0.40
N TYR A 600 3.76 22.16 -1.06
CA TYR A 600 4.10 22.37 -2.48
C TYR A 600 2.84 22.29 -3.35
N CYS A 601 2.75 23.22 -4.29
CA CYS A 601 1.69 23.29 -5.29
C CYS A 601 2.28 23.70 -6.65
N LEU A 602 1.67 23.26 -7.73
CA LEU A 602 2.07 23.64 -9.09
C LEU A 602 1.42 24.98 -9.46
N ILE A 603 2.21 25.98 -9.80
CA ILE A 603 1.73 27.28 -10.29
C ILE A 603 1.24 27.09 -11.72
N VAL A 604 -0.07 27.19 -11.90
CA VAL A 604 -0.69 27.22 -13.22
C VAL A 604 -0.96 28.68 -13.56
N ASN A 605 -0.05 29.30 -14.31
CA ASN A 605 -0.23 30.68 -14.75
C ASN A 605 -1.47 30.77 -15.67
N ASN A 606 -2.55 31.39 -15.18
CA ASN A 606 -3.74 31.69 -15.97
C ASN A 606 -3.62 33.02 -16.75
N LYS A 607 -2.40 33.46 -17.10
CA LYS A 607 -2.18 34.70 -17.85
C LYS A 607 -1.19 34.50 -19.00
N ASN A 608 -1.77 34.37 -20.19
CA ASN A 608 -1.21 34.65 -21.51
C ASN A 608 0.00 33.80 -21.93
N ASP A 609 -0.28 32.59 -22.43
CA ASP A 609 0.43 32.06 -23.60
C ASP A 609 -0.23 32.62 -24.87
N ASP A 610 -0.14 33.95 -25.04
CA ASP A 610 -0.39 34.60 -26.32
C ASP A 610 0.94 35.23 -26.76
N ASP A 611 1.38 34.81 -27.95
CA ASP A 611 2.46 35.33 -28.81
C ASP A 611 3.80 34.56 -28.79
N ASP A 612 3.87 33.43 -29.50
CA ASP A 612 4.38 33.40 -30.89
C ASP A 612 4.31 31.98 -31.51
N ASP A 613 3.49 31.84 -32.58
CA ASP A 613 3.43 30.84 -33.68
C ASP A 613 3.77 29.35 -33.39
N ASP A 614 2.91 28.34 -33.57
CA ASP A 614 1.79 28.09 -34.48
C ASP A 614 0.88 27.00 -33.86
N ASP A 615 -0.22 27.37 -33.19
CA ASP A 615 -1.48 26.58 -33.18
C ASP A 615 -2.56 27.31 -32.34
N LYS A 616 -3.18 28.33 -32.94
CA LYS A 616 -4.32 29.02 -32.31
C LYS A 616 -5.62 28.23 -32.52
N HIS A 617 -6.17 27.81 -31.38
CA HIS A 617 -7.56 27.50 -31.01
C HIS A 617 -8.04 26.04 -31.08
N LYS A 618 -8.28 25.44 -29.90
CA LYS A 618 -9.66 25.19 -29.38
C LYS A 618 -9.67 24.51 -27.99
N TYR A 619 -9.60 25.29 -26.92
CA TYR A 619 -10.42 25.02 -25.74
C TYR A 619 -11.64 25.93 -25.85
N ASP A 620 -12.59 25.51 -26.68
CA ASP A 620 -13.89 26.13 -26.72
C ASP A 620 -14.59 25.86 -25.38
N GLN A 621 -15.16 26.94 -24.86
CA GLN A 621 -16.13 27.02 -23.79
C GLN A 621 -17.08 25.82 -23.75
N TYR A 622 -17.57 25.52 -22.55
CA TYR A 622 -18.81 24.77 -22.36
C TYR A 622 -19.91 25.34 -23.26
N ASP A 623 -20.08 24.75 -24.44
CA ASP A 623 -21.19 25.04 -25.32
C ASP A 623 -22.42 24.32 -24.76
N GLN A 624 -23.20 25.07 -23.98
CA GLN A 624 -24.57 24.74 -23.66
C GLN A 624 -25.45 24.90 -24.92
N THR A 625 -25.32 24.03 -25.91
CA THR A 625 -26.37 23.87 -26.92
C THR A 625 -26.45 22.43 -27.43
N ASP A 626 -27.37 21.66 -26.85
CA ASP A 626 -28.29 20.90 -27.70
C ASP A 626 -29.69 20.97 -27.09
N LYS A 627 -30.58 21.67 -27.80
CA LYS A 627 -32.01 21.79 -27.46
C LYS A 627 -32.82 20.57 -27.90
N ASP A 628 -32.18 19.49 -28.39
CA ASP A 628 -32.85 18.27 -28.83
C ASP A 628 -32.66 17.06 -27.88
N GLY A 629 -32.10 17.28 -26.69
CA GLY A 629 -32.45 16.49 -25.50
C GLY A 629 -31.94 15.06 -25.39
N ASN A 630 -30.80 14.69 -26.00
CA ASN A 630 -30.28 13.31 -25.91
C ASN A 630 -28.84 13.13 -25.37
N CYS A 631 -28.23 14.15 -24.77
CA CYS A 631 -27.05 13.99 -23.92
C CYS A 631 -27.12 14.63 -22.49
N PRO A 632 -28.28 14.85 -21.81
CA PRO A 632 -28.25 15.49 -20.48
C PRO A 632 -27.75 14.58 -19.35
N SER A 633 -28.07 13.28 -19.35
CA SER A 633 -27.80 12.37 -18.22
C SER A 633 -26.32 12.00 -18.06
N LEU A 634 -25.51 12.20 -19.11
CA LEU A 634 -24.08 11.85 -19.15
C LEU A 634 -23.18 13.06 -18.84
N ILE A 635 -23.62 14.26 -19.24
CA ILE A 635 -22.96 15.52 -18.87
C ILE A 635 -23.07 15.76 -17.35
N GLU A 636 -24.20 15.44 -16.72
CA GLU A 636 -24.36 15.51 -15.25
C GLU A 636 -23.44 14.54 -14.50
N LYS A 637 -22.93 13.51 -15.17
CA LYS A 637 -21.95 12.54 -14.62
C LYS A 637 -20.51 12.86 -15.03
N GLY A 638 -20.27 14.01 -15.66
CA GLY A 638 -18.94 14.49 -16.05
C GLY A 638 -18.39 13.93 -17.37
N TYR A 639 -19.22 13.28 -18.19
CA TYR A 639 -18.79 12.71 -19.48
C TYR A 639 -19.21 13.56 -20.67
N ARG A 640 -18.34 13.64 -21.68
CA ARG A 640 -18.60 14.35 -22.95
C ARG A 640 -19.42 13.50 -23.92
N CYS A 641 -20.14 14.13 -24.83
CA CYS A 641 -20.81 13.44 -25.93
C CYS A 641 -19.81 13.11 -27.06
N CYS A 642 -20.02 12.00 -27.75
CA CYS A 642 -19.22 11.59 -28.90
C CYS A 642 -19.50 12.52 -30.09
N LYS A 643 -18.44 13.14 -30.63
CA LYS A 643 -18.54 14.14 -31.70
C LYS A 643 -18.36 13.53 -33.09
N ASN A 644 -17.69 12.38 -33.19
CA ASN A 644 -17.46 11.70 -34.46
C ASN A 644 -18.68 10.83 -34.81
N PRO A 645 -19.33 11.06 -35.96
CA PRO A 645 -20.53 10.34 -36.40
C PRO A 645 -20.28 8.85 -36.71
N ASN A 646 -19.01 8.42 -36.75
CA ASN A 646 -18.62 7.02 -37.02
C ASN A 646 -18.05 6.31 -35.77
N THR A 647 -18.16 6.91 -34.59
CA THR A 647 -17.67 6.31 -33.35
C THR A 647 -18.42 5.03 -33.03
N LYS A 648 -17.67 3.95 -32.76
CA LYS A 648 -18.23 2.64 -32.45
C LYS A 648 -18.71 2.61 -31.00
N ILE A 649 -19.79 1.86 -30.77
CA ILE A 649 -20.26 1.57 -29.42
C ILE A 649 -19.35 0.50 -28.83
N GLU A 650 -18.60 0.89 -27.80
CA GLU A 650 -17.70 0.04 -27.01
C GLU A 650 -18.41 -0.54 -25.78
N TYR A 651 -19.45 0.14 -25.26
CA TYR A 651 -20.17 -0.30 -24.07
C TYR A 651 -21.62 0.21 -24.05
N ILE A 652 -22.54 -0.57 -23.45
CA ILE A 652 -23.93 -0.18 -23.22
C ILE A 652 -24.23 -0.33 -21.72
N SER A 653 -24.64 0.76 -21.07
CA SER A 653 -24.92 0.78 -19.63
C SER A 653 -26.20 0.00 -19.30
N LYS A 654 -26.37 -0.38 -18.03
CA LYS A 654 -27.61 -1.02 -17.53
C LYS A 654 -28.87 -0.17 -17.75
N ASN A 655 -28.70 1.14 -17.98
CA ASN A 655 -29.76 2.12 -18.15
C ASN A 655 -30.13 2.29 -19.64
N GLY A 656 -29.38 1.65 -20.54
CA GLY A 656 -29.54 1.76 -22.00
C GLY A 656 -28.72 2.88 -22.64
N ASP A 657 -27.79 3.52 -21.91
CA ASP A 657 -26.90 4.54 -22.50
C ASP A 657 -25.78 3.86 -23.29
N GLU A 658 -25.55 4.30 -24.53
CA GLU A 658 -24.52 3.78 -25.42
C GLU A 658 -23.25 4.62 -25.35
N TRP A 659 -22.09 3.97 -25.31
CA TRP A 659 -20.79 4.59 -25.08
C TRP A 659 -19.81 4.24 -26.18
N GLY A 660 -19.04 5.23 -26.63
CA GLY A 660 -17.92 5.05 -27.53
C GLY A 660 -16.64 5.65 -26.97
N VAL A 661 -15.54 5.43 -27.69
CA VAL A 661 -14.24 5.99 -27.35
C VAL A 661 -13.76 6.87 -28.49
N GLU A 662 -13.47 8.13 -28.19
CA GLU A 662 -12.88 9.10 -29.11
C GLU A 662 -11.65 9.72 -28.46
N ASN A 663 -10.53 9.78 -29.16
CA ASN A 663 -9.28 10.36 -28.62
C ASN A 663 -8.88 9.78 -27.25
N ASN A 664 -9.11 8.47 -27.05
CA ASN A 664 -8.88 7.74 -25.79
C ASN A 664 -9.74 8.16 -24.58
N ASP A 665 -10.80 8.96 -24.76
CA ASP A 665 -11.79 9.21 -23.71
C ASP A 665 -13.13 8.55 -24.02
N TRP A 666 -13.80 8.14 -22.95
CA TRP A 666 -15.19 7.70 -23.00
C TRP A 666 -16.13 8.87 -23.32
N CYS A 667 -17.00 8.63 -24.28
CA CYS A 667 -18.02 9.59 -24.67
C CYS A 667 -19.38 8.91 -24.86
N GLY A 668 -20.47 9.65 -24.60
CA GLY A 668 -21.83 9.19 -24.84
C GLY A 668 -22.22 9.28 -26.30
N ILE A 669 -22.69 8.19 -26.90
CA ILE A 669 -23.15 8.15 -28.30
C ILE A 669 -24.47 8.93 -28.40
N THR A 670 -24.62 9.72 -29.47
CA THR A 670 -25.76 10.64 -29.67
C THR A 670 -26.49 10.38 -30.99
N ASN A 671 -27.49 11.19 -31.30
CA ASN A 671 -28.21 11.12 -32.58
C ASN A 671 -27.37 11.56 -33.78
N SER A 672 -26.20 12.20 -33.57
CA SER A 672 -25.30 12.65 -34.65
C SER A 672 -24.64 11.49 -35.42
N GLN A 673 -24.67 10.27 -34.88
CA GLN A 673 -24.14 9.04 -35.50
C GLN A 673 -25.13 8.34 -36.48
N CYS A 674 -26.26 8.98 -36.82
CA CYS A 674 -27.26 8.47 -37.77
C CYS A 674 -27.11 9.13 -39.14
N THR A 675 -26.86 8.34 -40.20
CA THR A 675 -26.59 8.89 -41.53
C THR A 675 -27.79 9.60 -42.15
N ASN A 676 -27.51 10.81 -42.63
CA ASN A 676 -28.19 11.55 -43.69
C ASN A 676 -29.72 11.59 -43.61
N PHE A 677 -30.27 12.62 -42.97
CA PHE A 677 -31.28 13.57 -43.48
C PHE A 677 -31.73 14.41 -42.28
N GLY A 678 -31.18 15.64 -42.19
CA GLY A 678 -31.15 16.48 -40.99
C GLY A 678 -32.48 16.70 -40.26
N ASP A 679 -32.35 16.88 -38.94
CA ASP A 679 -33.24 17.46 -37.91
C ASP A 679 -34.74 17.06 -37.89
N LYS A 680 -35.20 16.20 -38.81
CA LYS A 680 -36.63 15.97 -39.03
C LYS A 680 -37.13 14.61 -38.53
N TYR A 681 -36.24 13.63 -38.34
CA TYR A 681 -36.59 12.28 -37.89
C TYR A 681 -35.54 11.73 -36.92
N ARG A 682 -35.99 11.08 -35.84
CA ARG A 682 -35.12 10.47 -34.81
C ARG A 682 -34.50 9.15 -35.28
N CYS A 683 -33.45 8.69 -34.60
CA CYS A 683 -32.87 7.37 -34.83
C CYS A 683 -33.76 6.23 -34.29
N CYS A 684 -33.77 5.10 -34.99
CA CYS A 684 -34.39 3.86 -34.51
C CYS A 684 -33.53 3.22 -33.42
N LYS A 685 -34.18 2.77 -32.34
CA LYS A 685 -33.59 1.92 -31.30
C LYS A 685 -33.44 0.46 -31.77
N LYS A 686 -34.24 0.03 -32.74
CA LYS A 686 -34.15 -1.31 -33.34
C LYS A 686 -33.59 -1.26 -34.76
N CYS A 687 -32.82 -2.28 -35.13
CA CYS A 687 -32.22 -2.42 -36.47
C CYS A 687 -33.15 -3.04 -37.52
N GLU A 688 -34.46 -2.92 -37.34
CA GLU A 688 -35.45 -3.52 -38.25
C GLU A 688 -35.80 -2.53 -39.37
N ILE A 689 -35.40 -2.86 -40.60
CA ILE A 689 -35.63 -2.01 -41.77
C ILE A 689 -36.98 -2.34 -42.40
N VAL A 690 -37.77 -1.30 -42.65
CA VAL A 690 -39.13 -1.40 -43.21
C VAL A 690 -39.29 -0.71 -44.57
N SER A 691 -38.34 0.17 -44.98
CA SER A 691 -38.36 0.78 -46.32
C SER A 691 -36.97 1.24 -46.78
N TYR A 692 -36.77 1.20 -48.10
CA TYR A 692 -35.55 1.63 -48.82
C TYR A 692 -35.81 2.71 -49.90
N GLU A 693 -37.07 3.11 -50.14
CA GLU A 693 -37.44 3.88 -51.34
C GLU A 693 -36.92 5.33 -51.32
N ASP A 694 -36.69 5.92 -50.15
CA ASP A 694 -36.27 7.31 -49.95
C ASP A 694 -35.22 7.48 -48.84
N GLY A 695 -34.52 6.41 -48.48
CA GLY A 695 -33.60 6.31 -47.35
C GLY A 695 -33.75 4.95 -46.65
N ILE A 696 -32.95 4.68 -45.62
CA ILE A 696 -33.05 3.44 -44.85
C ILE A 696 -33.78 3.71 -43.54
N TRP A 697 -34.99 3.16 -43.42
CA TRP A 697 -35.93 3.53 -42.37
C TRP A 697 -36.42 2.35 -41.54
N GLY A 698 -36.69 2.59 -40.26
CA GLY A 698 -37.44 1.73 -39.37
C GLY A 698 -38.77 2.37 -38.95
N LEU A 699 -39.65 1.57 -38.34
CA LEU A 699 -40.91 2.04 -37.74
C LEU A 699 -40.91 1.69 -36.26
N GLU A 700 -41.25 2.67 -35.42
CA GLU A 700 -41.31 2.49 -33.98
C GLU A 700 -42.51 3.21 -33.38
N VAL A 701 -43.17 2.55 -32.43
CA VAL A 701 -44.29 3.11 -31.69
C VAL A 701 -43.79 3.98 -30.54
N ILE A 702 -44.09 5.28 -30.58
CA ILE A 702 -43.84 6.22 -29.48
C ILE A 702 -45.18 6.77 -29.02
N ASN A 703 -45.42 6.76 -27.71
CA ASN A 703 -46.65 7.28 -27.11
C ASN A 703 -47.93 6.72 -27.78
N GLY A 704 -47.87 5.45 -28.23
CA GLY A 704 -48.99 4.76 -28.88
C GLY A 704 -49.18 5.05 -30.37
N VAL A 705 -48.28 5.81 -31.01
CA VAL A 705 -48.35 6.16 -32.43
C VAL A 705 -47.11 5.66 -33.17
N GLU A 706 -47.29 4.99 -34.30
CA GLU A 706 -46.20 4.49 -35.14
C GLU A 706 -45.53 5.65 -35.90
N GLN A 707 -44.23 5.81 -35.72
CA GLN A 707 -43.46 6.90 -36.29
C GLN A 707 -42.25 6.37 -37.06
N LYS A 708 -41.98 6.98 -38.22
CA LYS A 708 -40.81 6.71 -39.08
C LYS A 708 -39.54 7.19 -38.39
N CYS A 709 -38.51 6.35 -38.31
CA CYS A 709 -37.20 6.67 -37.71
C CYS A 709 -36.07 6.27 -38.67
N ALA A 710 -34.93 6.96 -38.58
CA ALA A 710 -33.74 6.69 -39.40
C ALA A 710 -32.91 5.54 -38.80
N ILE A 711 -32.43 4.62 -39.63
CA ILE A 711 -31.63 3.48 -39.19
C ILE A 711 -30.17 3.91 -39.00
N SER A 712 -29.58 3.60 -37.85
CA SER A 712 -28.21 4.02 -37.50
C SER A 712 -27.15 3.28 -38.33
N ASN A 713 -25.97 3.90 -38.47
CA ASN A 713 -24.82 3.28 -39.14
C ASN A 713 -24.42 1.93 -38.52
N TYR A 714 -24.62 1.77 -37.21
CA TYR A 714 -24.42 0.51 -36.50
C TYR A 714 -25.30 -0.62 -37.04
N CYS A 715 -26.57 -0.34 -37.29
CA CYS A 715 -27.51 -1.32 -37.84
C CYS A 715 -27.17 -1.67 -39.30
N LEU A 716 -26.65 -0.72 -40.07
CA LEU A 716 -26.19 -0.95 -41.45
C LEU A 716 -24.94 -1.82 -41.53
N GLN A 717 -24.09 -1.82 -40.51
CA GLN A 717 -22.90 -2.68 -40.45
C GLN A 717 -23.20 -4.12 -40.00
N LYS A 718 -24.40 -4.38 -39.48
CA LYS A 718 -24.83 -5.70 -38.97
C LYS A 718 -25.71 -6.50 -39.93
N LEU A 719 -26.19 -5.87 -41.01
CA LEU A 719 -26.89 -6.50 -42.14
C LEU A 719 -25.88 -6.82 -43.24
#